data_AF-A0A2T0VTR5-F1
#
_entry.id   AF-A0A2T0VTR5-F1
#
_cell.length_a   1.000
_cell.length_b   1.000
_cell.length_c   1.000
_cell.angle_alpha   90.00
_cell.angle_beta   90.00
_cell.angle_gamma   90.00
#
_symmetry.space_group_name_H-M   'P 1'
#
loop_
_entity.id
_entity.type
_entity.pdbx_description
1 polymer ?
#
loop_
_entity_poly.entity_id
_entity_poly.type
_entity_poly.pdbx_seq_one_letter_code
_entity_poly.pdbx_strand_id
1 'polypeptide(L)'
;MPNENHIAFEKFDDHLRLARNEGVNDPEFDFRDWVISNRYQAWNVGYFEANLTKRYGANLRKLFPNALGIEDKRHGKSQHYMILGTIYKDPEKSHKGGVKTLQSFQTGDTLLLFEQGFLASTHSWSESFKVNDPGLGCLGYVYDDISYYFMADYPNRLIHRMNSNNELSDEEVSRARAVMARIVEQKISKYNSQPIVMPAMSDGYDDRVLVCDQAFADASTIYGKLTERDFEKMLLAAIRENPDSQILIKTHPDTHWEKGKRAGYFNHLEDVGRIRILRDPVNPYSLFNCVNKVYVGSSQMGLEALFAGKEVICFGAPFYAGWGLTDDRQTIPHRHRKRSLEEVFHYFYIWYTIYHVPNCVIPSSIEDAIDFIEQNRPVKMPIGAQNECDRPSVSVILPVYGVEKYIDQCLKSIRNQSLKEIEIITVNDCSLDGSQAIIDQHAAEDPRIRPIVLNKNAGQGFARNVGVESARGEYVFFLDSDDLFYDEHILKRTLQAANDDQSEMVRVQKVVFQDKTSHKSGKLDGNERYFQEQKIVPNSNKSAEILKSWHVWQFLYKRELLIKYDIKFKSGQWEERGFVCECYRHTNQITCLPLPGVAYRKRSDSTMSKVRTENDLAMFLTNIESVQKSMRGSAAEGFARYQMINALMLPQWWKTVQHVASKKGEANTLNRIAQAFGSPESGDDADLSDFPSLNLQRPRLLLALQAIYTSRWDILEIAADRKEIPQAEYLAEMLHNPQNDEERILQEALSLYARNELVATDRDAVLHSKTIEQKPRLLIHIGSTKTGSTFIQHFLEQNRAALLRDGVYVPEVGLFWQKTRPHKQAGHANFVPEAVHGKNNLKEHVDAAVSLMGDRIHTVILSSEAFFLNPNAIELARHFSDYDVEMVTYLRRQDDWANSQYAEFVAGGAVGRVDKSIEDWLETDQTRNRMDYYGRIKLWETVINKSKIHIGIYDREQLNDGDIISDFLMLTHLEKYADLPRPEAGKENQFPFGTAHVNLIRRLNKNDWSDRNAYFNFIEEAGRKVTELRELKKNISASKLNLLTNTQRSSIMLEVENTNKNLAIEFLGRQDGTLFAPVIPKNDDILDSISNDEFDAIMRANDKWAPKKKASNAQSLKRVKKKDNLEAELTNVTPFKVSDSLLFKTFSIISYPFLSRKKRKKLHEQPRKFFNDSRSSYLRATYSVIKWEKSKRSRDDESDGSLFPTHKTLVVKFIRLYGRKMSGQKLAKLNNSPDLFFSDMSGIGANTIRKVLMIERRWRS
;
A
#
# COMPACT_ATOMS: atom_id res chain seq x y z
N MET A 1 -65.33 -47.98 -9.54
CA MET A 1 -64.14 -47.09 -9.53
C MET A 1 -63.30 -47.11 -10.83
N PRO A 2 -63.10 -48.20 -11.62
CA PRO A 2 -62.27 -48.11 -12.82
C PRO A 2 -62.67 -47.02 -13.84
N ASN A 3 -63.98 -46.82 -14.04
CA ASN A 3 -64.52 -45.88 -15.03
C ASN A 3 -64.28 -44.39 -14.65
N GLU A 4 -64.30 -44.06 -13.37
CA GLU A 4 -64.18 -42.68 -12.88
C GLU A 4 -62.80 -42.07 -13.13
N ASN A 5 -61.74 -42.83 -12.92
CA ASN A 5 -60.37 -42.38 -13.18
C ASN A 5 -60.08 -42.25 -14.68
N HIS A 6 -60.67 -43.12 -15.51
CA HIS A 6 -60.50 -43.06 -16.96
C HIS A 6 -61.03 -41.74 -17.53
N ILE A 7 -62.27 -41.38 -17.19
CA ILE A 7 -62.91 -40.13 -17.63
C ILE A 7 -62.15 -38.90 -17.11
N ALA A 8 -61.68 -38.93 -15.86
CA ALA A 8 -60.87 -37.84 -15.31
C ALA A 8 -59.50 -37.73 -16.00
N PHE A 9 -58.87 -38.85 -16.36
CA PHE A 9 -57.61 -38.87 -17.11
C PHE A 9 -57.80 -38.32 -18.53
N GLU A 10 -58.84 -38.74 -19.24
CA GLU A 10 -59.15 -38.24 -20.59
C GLU A 10 -59.34 -36.73 -20.61
N LYS A 11 -60.18 -36.20 -19.70
CA LYS A 11 -60.39 -34.74 -19.57
C LYS A 11 -59.10 -33.98 -19.23
N PHE A 12 -58.22 -34.57 -18.41
CA PHE A 12 -56.95 -33.97 -18.06
C PHE A 12 -55.95 -33.98 -19.23
N ASP A 13 -55.83 -35.09 -19.96
CA ASP A 13 -55.00 -35.21 -21.16
C ASP A 13 -55.53 -34.30 -22.29
N ASP A 14 -56.84 -34.24 -22.50
CA ASP A 14 -57.46 -33.32 -23.46
C ASP A 14 -57.21 -31.85 -23.12
N HIS A 15 -57.32 -31.44 -21.85
CA HIS A 15 -56.94 -30.10 -21.42
C HIS A 15 -55.46 -29.79 -21.71
N LEU A 16 -54.54 -30.69 -21.34
CA LEU A 16 -53.11 -30.52 -21.63
C LEU A 16 -52.81 -30.46 -23.14
N ARG A 17 -53.56 -31.19 -23.97
CA ARG A 17 -53.43 -31.17 -25.44
C ARG A 17 -53.99 -29.90 -26.06
N LEU A 18 -55.17 -29.45 -25.62
CA LEU A 18 -55.79 -28.20 -26.06
C LEU A 18 -54.89 -27.01 -25.74
N ALA A 19 -54.47 -26.87 -24.47
CA ALA A 19 -53.62 -25.77 -24.04
C ALA A 19 -52.24 -25.77 -24.73
N ARG A 20 -51.71 -26.96 -25.07
CA ARG A 20 -50.49 -27.11 -25.89
C ARG A 20 -50.67 -26.64 -27.35
N ASN A 21 -51.86 -26.80 -27.91
CA ASN A 21 -52.17 -26.47 -29.31
C ASN A 21 -52.63 -25.02 -29.50
N GLU A 22 -53.35 -24.46 -28.52
CA GLU A 22 -53.89 -23.09 -28.57
C GLU A 22 -52.80 -22.03 -28.36
N GLY A 23 -51.77 -22.34 -27.56
CA GLY A 23 -50.67 -21.42 -27.25
C GLY A 23 -51.07 -20.22 -26.38
N VAL A 24 -50.08 -19.48 -25.87
CA VAL A 24 -50.34 -18.21 -25.19
C VAL A 24 -50.45 -17.09 -26.23
N ASN A 25 -51.68 -16.69 -26.52
CA ASN A 25 -52.02 -15.75 -27.59
C ASN A 25 -51.91 -14.26 -27.22
N ASP A 26 -51.61 -13.93 -25.96
CA ASP A 26 -51.51 -12.55 -25.48
C ASP A 26 -50.22 -12.35 -24.63
N PRO A 27 -49.25 -11.53 -25.09
CA PRO A 27 -48.05 -11.20 -24.31
C PRO A 27 -48.28 -10.16 -23.21
N GLU A 28 -49.38 -9.39 -23.25
CA GLU A 28 -49.74 -8.37 -22.23
C GLU A 28 -50.54 -8.99 -21.06
N PHE A 29 -51.01 -10.23 -21.22
CA PHE A 29 -51.78 -10.93 -20.19
C PHE A 29 -50.89 -11.39 -19.01
N ASP A 30 -50.95 -10.66 -17.89
CA ASP A 30 -50.35 -11.12 -16.64
C ASP A 30 -51.27 -12.13 -15.91
N PHE A 31 -50.91 -13.41 -16.05
CA PHE A 31 -51.64 -14.51 -15.42
C PHE A 31 -51.70 -14.41 -13.89
N ARG A 32 -50.68 -13.85 -13.22
CA ARG A 32 -50.69 -13.69 -11.76
C ARG A 32 -51.83 -12.77 -11.33
N ASP A 33 -51.95 -11.63 -12.01
CA ASP A 33 -53.00 -10.64 -11.72
C ASP A 33 -54.38 -11.17 -12.09
N TRP A 34 -54.50 -12.01 -13.13
CA TRP A 34 -55.74 -12.71 -13.45
C TRP A 34 -56.15 -13.70 -12.35
N VAL A 35 -55.23 -14.53 -11.82
CA VAL A 35 -55.52 -15.45 -10.71
C VAL A 35 -55.94 -14.67 -9.46
N ILE A 36 -55.22 -13.59 -9.13
CA ILE A 36 -55.53 -12.70 -8.02
C ILE A 36 -56.92 -12.08 -8.20
N SER A 37 -57.26 -11.58 -9.39
CA SER A 37 -58.55 -10.93 -9.68
C SER A 37 -59.73 -11.90 -9.60
N ASN A 38 -59.54 -13.15 -10.00
CA ASN A 38 -60.59 -14.19 -9.99
C ASN A 38 -60.72 -14.94 -8.66
N ARG A 39 -59.92 -14.61 -7.63
CA ARG A 39 -59.92 -15.32 -6.34
C ARG A 39 -61.25 -15.32 -5.57
N TYR A 40 -62.12 -14.35 -5.87
CA TYR A 40 -63.45 -14.23 -5.26
C TYR A 40 -64.55 -15.04 -5.98
N GLN A 41 -64.27 -15.64 -7.13
CA GLN A 41 -65.21 -16.56 -7.78
C GLN A 41 -65.43 -17.83 -6.95
N ALA A 42 -66.52 -18.55 -7.21
CA ALA A 42 -66.74 -19.85 -6.58
C ALA A 42 -65.88 -20.92 -7.27
N TRP A 43 -64.85 -21.45 -6.61
CA TRP A 43 -63.92 -22.43 -7.21
C TRP A 43 -64.23 -23.85 -6.72
N ASN A 44 -64.47 -24.80 -7.63
CA ASN A 44 -64.58 -26.22 -7.31
C ASN A 44 -63.17 -26.78 -7.04
N VAL A 45 -62.79 -26.96 -5.78
CA VAL A 45 -61.41 -27.36 -5.41
C VAL A 45 -61.32 -28.86 -5.12
N GLY A 46 -60.29 -29.52 -5.65
CA GLY A 46 -59.94 -30.94 -5.41
C GLY A 46 -59.50 -31.31 -3.99
N TYR A 47 -60.06 -30.66 -2.96
CA TYR A 47 -59.85 -30.95 -1.54
C TYR A 47 -61.18 -31.30 -0.86
N PHE A 48 -61.14 -32.18 0.14
CA PHE A 48 -62.25 -32.39 1.09
C PHE A 48 -62.47 -31.12 1.93
N GLU A 49 -63.70 -30.86 2.37
CA GLU A 49 -64.05 -29.59 3.03
C GLU A 49 -63.31 -29.41 4.37
N ALA A 50 -63.06 -30.52 5.08
CA ALA A 50 -62.23 -30.55 6.28
C ALA A 50 -60.77 -30.13 6.02
N ASN A 51 -60.23 -30.39 4.82
CA ASN A 51 -58.86 -30.01 4.46
C ASN A 51 -58.73 -28.50 4.18
N LEU A 52 -59.78 -27.87 3.64
CA LEU A 52 -59.87 -26.43 3.36
C LEU A 52 -60.17 -25.58 4.60
N THR A 53 -60.46 -26.18 5.75
CA THR A 53 -60.90 -25.47 6.96
C THR A 53 -60.06 -25.76 8.20
N LYS A 54 -59.48 -26.97 8.33
CA LYS A 54 -58.82 -27.41 9.58
C LYS A 54 -57.45 -28.07 9.40
N ARG A 55 -56.89 -28.10 8.18
CA ARG A 55 -55.65 -28.84 7.86
C ARG A 55 -54.79 -28.07 6.86
N TYR A 56 -53.89 -28.77 6.17
CA TYR A 56 -52.89 -28.21 5.25
C TYR A 56 -53.44 -27.22 4.20
N GLY A 57 -54.68 -27.42 3.72
CA GLY A 57 -55.36 -26.55 2.77
C GLY A 57 -56.08 -25.34 3.38
N ALA A 58 -56.05 -25.14 4.70
CA ALA A 58 -56.80 -24.07 5.37
C ALA A 58 -56.36 -22.66 4.93
N ASN A 59 -55.09 -22.47 4.62
CA ASN A 59 -54.58 -21.21 4.09
C ASN A 59 -55.11 -20.95 2.66
N LEU A 60 -55.26 -21.97 1.80
CA LEU A 60 -55.82 -21.80 0.43
C LEU A 60 -57.20 -21.12 0.45
N ARG A 61 -58.04 -21.49 1.42
CA ARG A 61 -59.37 -20.88 1.63
C ARG A 61 -59.29 -19.40 2.04
N LYS A 62 -58.18 -18.92 2.62
CA LYS A 62 -57.99 -17.48 2.91
C LYS A 62 -57.72 -16.68 1.63
N LEU A 63 -57.00 -17.25 0.66
CA LEU A 63 -56.75 -16.63 -0.64
C LEU A 63 -57.99 -16.72 -1.55
N PHE A 64 -58.65 -17.89 -1.57
CA PHE A 64 -59.88 -18.16 -2.30
C PHE A 64 -61.06 -18.35 -1.33
N PRO A 65 -61.67 -17.27 -0.79
CA PRO A 65 -62.72 -17.36 0.25
C PRO A 65 -63.94 -18.16 -0.19
N ASN A 66 -64.24 -18.17 -1.49
CA ASN A 66 -65.37 -18.88 -2.08
C ASN A 66 -64.98 -20.25 -2.70
N ALA A 67 -63.82 -20.81 -2.34
CA ALA A 67 -63.48 -22.19 -2.67
C ALA A 67 -64.53 -23.18 -2.10
N LEU A 68 -64.79 -24.25 -2.85
CA LEU A 68 -65.80 -25.27 -2.56
C LEU A 68 -65.11 -26.64 -2.54
N GLY A 69 -65.00 -27.28 -1.37
CA GLY A 69 -64.49 -28.64 -1.30
C GLY A 69 -65.42 -29.64 -1.96
N ILE A 70 -64.92 -30.84 -2.27
CA ILE A 70 -65.66 -31.92 -2.97
C ILE A 70 -66.89 -32.48 -2.22
N GLU A 71 -67.19 -31.96 -1.03
CA GLU A 71 -68.34 -32.32 -0.18
C GLU A 71 -69.36 -31.17 -0.05
N ASP A 72 -69.06 -29.97 -0.59
CA ASP A 72 -69.99 -28.84 -0.60
C ASP A 72 -71.12 -29.07 -1.61
N LYS A 73 -72.38 -28.80 -1.22
CA LYS A 73 -73.59 -28.96 -2.07
C LYS A 73 -73.62 -28.01 -3.29
N ARG A 74 -72.66 -27.08 -3.38
CA ARG A 74 -72.43 -26.16 -4.50
C ARG A 74 -71.31 -26.64 -5.44
N HIS A 75 -70.50 -27.63 -5.04
CA HIS A 75 -69.43 -28.17 -5.87
C HIS A 75 -70.02 -28.75 -7.18
N GLY A 76 -69.37 -28.45 -8.31
CA GLY A 76 -69.86 -28.79 -9.65
C GLY A 76 -70.96 -27.88 -10.20
N LYS A 77 -71.33 -26.79 -9.51
CA LYS A 77 -72.28 -25.76 -10.02
C LYS A 77 -71.62 -24.47 -10.51
N SER A 78 -70.29 -24.34 -10.33
CA SER A 78 -69.49 -23.26 -10.90
C SER A 78 -68.72 -23.74 -12.12
N GLN A 79 -68.41 -22.82 -13.04
CA GLN A 79 -67.55 -23.03 -14.21
C GLN A 79 -66.04 -22.92 -13.87
N HIS A 80 -65.68 -22.67 -12.61
CA HIS A 80 -64.29 -22.52 -12.18
C HIS A 80 -63.85 -23.74 -11.35
N TYR A 81 -62.78 -24.39 -11.77
CA TYR A 81 -62.28 -25.65 -11.22
C TYR A 81 -60.80 -25.53 -10.85
N MET A 82 -60.38 -26.18 -9.78
CA MET A 82 -59.01 -26.12 -9.29
C MET A 82 -58.58 -27.49 -8.77
N ILE A 83 -57.51 -28.07 -9.34
CA ILE A 83 -57.03 -29.42 -8.98
C ILE A 83 -55.59 -29.41 -8.48
N LEU A 84 -55.36 -30.18 -7.41
CA LEU A 84 -54.06 -30.47 -6.85
C LEU A 84 -53.58 -31.83 -7.36
N GLY A 85 -52.33 -31.89 -7.79
CA GLY A 85 -51.67 -33.12 -8.21
C GLY A 85 -52.17 -33.67 -9.56
N THR A 86 -51.39 -34.59 -10.11
CA THR A 86 -51.62 -35.12 -11.47
C THR A 86 -52.60 -36.28 -11.49
N ILE A 87 -53.26 -36.46 -12.64
CA ILE A 87 -54.13 -37.60 -12.94
C ILE A 87 -53.39 -38.53 -13.91
N TYR A 88 -53.40 -39.83 -13.61
CA TYR A 88 -52.73 -40.87 -14.39
C TYR A 88 -53.75 -41.88 -14.92
N LYS A 89 -53.37 -42.65 -15.95
CA LYS A 89 -54.15 -43.82 -16.38
C LYS A 89 -54.31 -44.86 -15.26
N ASP A 90 -53.30 -44.98 -14.42
CA ASP A 90 -53.26 -45.81 -13.22
C ASP A 90 -54.03 -45.14 -12.05
N PRO A 91 -55.18 -45.67 -11.62
CA PRO A 91 -56.00 -45.06 -10.57
C PRO A 91 -55.33 -44.99 -9.19
N GLU A 92 -54.32 -45.83 -8.92
CA GLU A 92 -53.60 -45.81 -7.63
C GLU A 92 -52.56 -44.69 -7.56
N LYS A 93 -52.21 -44.10 -8.70
CA LYS A 93 -51.29 -42.96 -8.80
C LYS A 93 -52.01 -41.60 -8.84
N SER A 94 -53.27 -41.57 -9.25
CA SER A 94 -54.06 -40.33 -9.37
C SER A 94 -54.47 -39.71 -8.04
N HIS A 95 -54.46 -38.37 -7.96
CA HIS A 95 -54.99 -37.68 -6.79
C HIS A 95 -56.53 -37.78 -6.73
N LYS A 96 -57.04 -38.49 -5.72
CA LYS A 96 -58.48 -38.80 -5.54
C LYS A 96 -59.40 -37.57 -5.52
N GLY A 97 -58.91 -36.44 -5.01
CA GLY A 97 -59.66 -35.17 -5.02
C GLY A 97 -59.78 -34.59 -6.43
N GLY A 98 -58.68 -34.59 -7.20
CA GLY A 98 -58.67 -34.15 -8.59
C GLY A 98 -59.54 -35.02 -9.50
N VAL A 99 -59.50 -36.35 -9.32
CA VAL A 99 -60.39 -37.29 -10.05
C VAL A 99 -61.85 -36.92 -9.86
N LYS A 100 -62.29 -36.64 -8.62
CA LYS A 100 -63.68 -36.24 -8.33
C LYS A 100 -64.03 -34.89 -8.94
N THR A 101 -63.18 -33.88 -8.80
CA THR A 101 -63.42 -32.54 -9.34
C THR A 101 -63.54 -32.53 -10.87
N LEU A 102 -62.76 -33.36 -11.56
CA LEU A 102 -62.84 -33.50 -13.02
C LEU A 102 -64.06 -34.31 -13.53
N GLN A 103 -64.81 -35.00 -12.65
CA GLN A 103 -66.07 -35.65 -13.07
C GLN A 103 -67.09 -34.61 -13.55
N SER A 104 -67.19 -33.47 -12.84
CA SER A 104 -68.12 -32.38 -13.17
C SER A 104 -67.59 -31.41 -14.23
N PHE A 105 -66.27 -31.22 -14.33
CA PHE A 105 -65.61 -30.33 -15.31
C PHE A 105 -66.04 -30.63 -16.76
N GLN A 106 -66.37 -29.59 -17.52
CA GLN A 106 -66.70 -29.67 -18.95
C GLN A 106 -65.69 -28.88 -19.81
N THR A 107 -65.54 -29.26 -21.07
CA THR A 107 -64.71 -28.50 -22.02
C THR A 107 -65.28 -27.09 -22.18
N GLY A 108 -64.46 -26.07 -21.87
CA GLY A 108 -64.87 -24.66 -21.82
C GLY A 108 -65.05 -24.09 -20.40
N ASP A 109 -65.07 -24.94 -19.36
CA ASP A 109 -64.89 -24.49 -17.99
C ASP A 109 -63.44 -24.03 -17.74
N THR A 110 -63.26 -23.11 -16.79
CA THR A 110 -61.93 -22.63 -16.37
C THR A 110 -61.28 -23.63 -15.42
N LEU A 111 -60.09 -24.13 -15.75
CA LEU A 111 -59.32 -25.05 -14.92
C LEU A 111 -58.01 -24.40 -14.44
N LEU A 112 -57.77 -24.43 -13.13
CA LEU A 112 -56.48 -24.13 -12.52
C LEU A 112 -55.81 -25.39 -11.98
N LEU A 113 -54.59 -25.61 -12.43
CA LEU A 113 -53.65 -26.57 -11.90
C LEU A 113 -52.85 -25.88 -10.79
N PHE A 114 -52.81 -26.43 -9.58
CA PHE A 114 -52.02 -25.83 -8.50
C PHE A 114 -51.18 -26.85 -7.73
N GLU A 115 -50.01 -26.42 -7.26
CA GLU A 115 -49.14 -27.20 -6.37
C GLU A 115 -48.58 -26.29 -5.28
N GLN A 116 -48.08 -26.88 -4.21
CA GLN A 116 -47.30 -26.22 -3.18
C GLN A 116 -46.13 -25.44 -3.79
N GLY A 117 -45.95 -24.19 -3.36
CA GLY A 117 -44.75 -23.42 -3.64
C GLY A 117 -43.51 -24.03 -2.98
N PHE A 118 -42.34 -23.50 -3.33
CA PHE A 118 -41.05 -24.00 -2.81
C PHE A 118 -40.70 -23.48 -1.40
N LEU A 119 -41.56 -22.63 -0.81
CA LEU A 119 -41.60 -22.30 0.62
C LEU A 119 -42.93 -22.83 1.19
N ALA A 120 -43.09 -24.16 1.26
CA ALA A 120 -44.40 -24.77 1.49
C ALA A 120 -44.86 -24.63 2.95
N SER A 121 -44.04 -25.02 3.93
CA SER A 121 -44.46 -24.96 5.34
C SER A 121 -43.30 -24.89 6.35
N THR A 122 -43.62 -24.48 7.57
CA THR A 122 -42.68 -24.39 8.70
C THR A 122 -42.30 -25.76 9.25
N HIS A 123 -43.16 -26.75 9.07
CA HIS A 123 -42.98 -28.15 9.47
C HIS A 123 -42.97 -29.06 8.24
N SER A 124 -42.63 -30.35 8.42
CA SER A 124 -42.67 -31.32 7.34
C SER A 124 -44.11 -31.64 6.95
N TRP A 125 -44.29 -32.05 5.69
CA TRP A 125 -45.58 -32.49 5.16
C TRP A 125 -46.23 -33.56 6.06
N SER A 126 -45.46 -34.54 6.56
CA SER A 126 -46.01 -35.60 7.42
C SER A 126 -46.52 -35.06 8.78
N GLU A 127 -45.85 -34.05 9.36
CA GLU A 127 -46.24 -33.44 10.64
C GLU A 127 -47.50 -32.60 10.48
N SER A 128 -47.56 -31.71 9.46
CA SER A 128 -48.71 -30.85 9.21
C SER A 128 -50.02 -31.63 8.98
N PHE A 129 -49.95 -32.84 8.39
CA PHE A 129 -51.12 -33.70 8.22
C PHE A 129 -51.49 -34.50 9.48
N LYS A 130 -50.53 -34.84 10.36
CA LYS A 130 -50.78 -35.57 11.61
C LYS A 130 -51.41 -34.68 12.69
N VAL A 131 -50.94 -33.43 12.83
CA VAL A 131 -51.33 -32.53 13.94
C VAL A 131 -52.74 -31.93 13.74
N ASN A 132 -53.26 -31.85 12.50
CA ASN A 132 -54.55 -31.22 12.17
C ASN A 132 -54.65 -29.74 12.65
N ASP A 133 -53.55 -28.98 12.54
CA ASP A 133 -53.51 -27.57 12.88
C ASP A 133 -53.50 -26.69 11.60
N PRO A 134 -54.47 -25.78 11.39
CA PRO A 134 -54.45 -24.84 10.27
C PRO A 134 -53.28 -23.84 10.31
N GLY A 135 -52.64 -23.63 11.46
CA GLY A 135 -51.41 -22.85 11.61
C GLY A 135 -50.18 -23.49 10.92
N LEU A 136 -50.23 -24.80 10.67
CA LEU A 136 -49.20 -25.57 9.96
C LEU A 136 -49.53 -25.78 8.47
N GLY A 137 -50.50 -25.03 7.94
CA GLY A 137 -50.92 -25.08 6.55
C GLY A 137 -49.89 -24.55 5.56
N CYS A 138 -50.08 -24.86 4.28
CA CYS A 138 -49.21 -24.37 3.21
C CYS A 138 -49.18 -22.84 3.17
N LEU A 139 -48.01 -22.23 2.96
CA LEU A 139 -47.80 -20.78 2.99
C LEU A 139 -47.91 -20.11 1.61
N GLY A 140 -47.68 -20.88 0.55
CA GLY A 140 -47.76 -20.43 -0.84
C GLY A 140 -48.09 -21.57 -1.80
N TYR A 141 -48.78 -21.26 -2.89
CA TYR A 141 -49.04 -22.18 -3.98
C TYR A 141 -48.62 -21.54 -5.31
N VAL A 142 -48.19 -22.36 -6.25
CA VAL A 142 -48.06 -22.01 -7.67
C VAL A 142 -49.35 -22.41 -8.40
N TYR A 143 -49.72 -21.65 -9.43
CA TYR A 143 -50.92 -21.87 -10.23
C TYR A 143 -50.53 -21.86 -11.72
N ASP A 144 -51.24 -22.62 -12.54
CA ASP A 144 -51.13 -22.60 -14.00
C ASP A 144 -52.47 -23.03 -14.63
N ASP A 145 -52.76 -22.59 -15.83
CA ASP A 145 -53.94 -22.94 -16.63
C ASP A 145 -53.59 -23.73 -17.91
N ILE A 146 -52.31 -24.08 -18.10
CA ILE A 146 -51.80 -24.84 -19.25
C ILE A 146 -51.22 -26.18 -18.80
N SER A 147 -50.21 -26.16 -17.91
CA SER A 147 -49.60 -27.38 -17.35
C SER A 147 -48.80 -27.10 -16.07
N TYR A 148 -48.55 -28.12 -15.26
CA TYR A 148 -47.73 -27.93 -14.06
C TYR A 148 -46.27 -27.58 -14.40
N TYR A 149 -45.60 -26.80 -13.55
CA TYR A 149 -44.21 -26.36 -13.76
C TYR A 149 -43.20 -27.52 -14.00
N PHE A 150 -43.47 -28.70 -13.46
CA PHE A 150 -42.64 -29.90 -13.61
C PHE A 150 -42.92 -30.70 -14.91
N MET A 151 -43.87 -30.28 -15.75
CA MET A 151 -44.26 -31.01 -16.96
C MET A 151 -43.40 -30.65 -18.18
N ALA A 152 -42.20 -31.23 -18.28
CA ALA A 152 -41.19 -30.85 -19.28
C ALA A 152 -41.48 -31.23 -20.75
N ASP A 153 -42.66 -31.75 -21.06
CA ASP A 153 -43.17 -31.94 -22.43
C ASP A 153 -44.20 -30.90 -22.85
N TYR A 154 -44.68 -30.08 -21.92
CA TYR A 154 -45.76 -29.13 -22.12
C TYR A 154 -45.25 -27.72 -21.77
N PRO A 155 -45.65 -26.68 -22.53
CA PRO A 155 -45.43 -25.31 -22.07
C PRO A 155 -46.32 -25.00 -20.86
N ASN A 156 -45.98 -23.95 -20.11
CA ASN A 156 -46.75 -23.41 -18.99
C ASN A 156 -46.49 -21.91 -18.83
N ARG A 157 -47.28 -21.20 -18.02
CA ARG A 157 -47.20 -19.74 -17.89
C ARG A 157 -45.82 -19.28 -17.40
N LEU A 158 -45.18 -20.05 -16.53
CA LEU A 158 -43.80 -19.80 -16.10
C LEU A 158 -42.80 -19.89 -17.27
N ILE A 159 -42.84 -20.96 -18.07
CA ILE A 159 -41.96 -21.12 -19.24
C ILE A 159 -42.23 -20.01 -20.28
N HIS A 160 -43.49 -19.61 -20.48
CA HIS A 160 -43.82 -18.48 -21.34
C HIS A 160 -43.23 -17.16 -20.81
N ARG A 161 -43.33 -16.88 -19.50
CA ARG A 161 -42.72 -15.70 -18.89
C ARG A 161 -41.19 -15.73 -19.02
N MET A 162 -40.56 -16.88 -18.76
CA MET A 162 -39.10 -17.07 -18.91
C MET A 162 -38.62 -16.99 -20.37
N ASN A 163 -39.45 -17.34 -21.37
CA ASN A 163 -39.13 -17.13 -22.79
C ASN A 163 -39.54 -15.74 -23.33
N SER A 164 -40.34 -14.95 -22.62
CA SER A 164 -40.76 -13.61 -23.06
C SER A 164 -39.58 -12.63 -23.17
N ASN A 165 -39.77 -11.49 -23.86
CA ASN A 165 -38.76 -10.44 -23.94
C ASN A 165 -38.68 -9.54 -22.70
N ASN A 166 -39.45 -9.84 -21.65
CA ASN A 166 -39.43 -9.04 -20.44
C ASN A 166 -38.08 -9.21 -19.72
N GLU A 167 -37.52 -8.09 -19.30
CA GLU A 167 -36.30 -7.96 -18.50
C GLU A 167 -36.71 -7.34 -17.14
N LEU A 168 -35.99 -7.70 -16.08
CA LEU A 168 -36.25 -7.19 -14.73
C LEU A 168 -35.59 -5.82 -14.52
N SER A 169 -36.18 -4.97 -13.69
CA SER A 169 -35.51 -3.74 -13.26
C SER A 169 -34.33 -4.02 -12.32
N ASP A 170 -33.41 -3.07 -12.18
CA ASP A 170 -32.29 -3.19 -11.23
C ASP A 170 -32.78 -3.38 -9.78
N GLU A 171 -33.92 -2.79 -9.41
CA GLU A 171 -34.57 -3.01 -8.11
C GLU A 171 -35.13 -4.44 -7.96
N GLU A 172 -35.72 -4.99 -9.02
CA GLU A 172 -36.25 -6.37 -9.02
C GLU A 172 -35.14 -7.42 -8.94
N VAL A 173 -34.03 -7.21 -9.67
CA VAL A 173 -32.82 -8.04 -9.58
C VAL A 173 -32.20 -7.93 -8.19
N SER A 174 -32.09 -6.72 -7.64
CA SER A 174 -31.56 -6.48 -6.30
C SER A 174 -32.42 -7.14 -5.21
N ARG A 175 -33.75 -7.06 -5.34
CA ARG A 175 -34.70 -7.75 -4.45
C ARG A 175 -34.56 -9.26 -4.55
N ALA A 176 -34.53 -9.82 -5.77
CA ALA A 176 -34.36 -11.25 -5.97
C ALA A 176 -33.07 -11.77 -5.31
N ARG A 177 -31.94 -11.07 -5.53
CA ARG A 177 -30.64 -11.39 -4.91
C ARG A 177 -30.67 -11.32 -3.38
N ALA A 178 -31.29 -10.28 -2.80
CA ALA A 178 -31.39 -10.11 -1.35
C ALA A 178 -32.24 -11.22 -0.70
N VAL A 179 -33.38 -11.59 -1.32
CA VAL A 179 -34.25 -12.65 -0.81
C VAL A 179 -33.60 -14.03 -0.97
N MET A 180 -32.91 -14.30 -2.09
CA MET A 180 -32.09 -15.50 -2.27
C MET A 180 -31.03 -15.64 -1.17
N ALA A 181 -30.26 -14.57 -0.90
CA ALA A 181 -29.23 -14.57 0.13
C ALA A 181 -29.81 -14.90 1.51
N ARG A 182 -30.95 -14.29 1.88
CA ARG A 182 -31.65 -14.58 3.15
C ARG A 182 -32.13 -16.04 3.22
N ILE A 183 -32.62 -16.62 2.13
CA ILE A 183 -33.03 -18.04 2.07
C ILE A 183 -31.83 -18.97 2.34
N VAL A 184 -30.67 -18.70 1.75
CA VAL A 184 -29.43 -19.47 1.94
C VAL A 184 -28.94 -19.36 3.38
N GLU A 185 -28.77 -18.12 3.86
CA GLU A 185 -28.27 -17.76 5.20
C GLU A 185 -29.13 -18.36 6.33
N GLN A 186 -30.46 -18.18 6.22
CA GLN A 186 -31.42 -18.69 7.19
C GLN A 186 -31.74 -20.17 6.95
N LYS A 187 -31.12 -20.79 5.93
CA LYS A 187 -31.24 -22.21 5.58
C LYS A 187 -32.68 -22.66 5.37
N ILE A 188 -33.46 -21.85 4.66
CA ILE A 188 -34.90 -22.05 4.44
C ILE A 188 -35.13 -22.91 3.19
N SER A 189 -35.96 -23.95 3.31
CA SER A 189 -36.27 -24.90 2.23
C SER A 189 -37.79 -25.11 2.09
N LYS A 190 -38.24 -26.08 1.26
CA LYS A 190 -39.68 -26.42 1.10
C LYS A 190 -40.36 -26.72 2.43
N TYR A 191 -39.67 -27.47 3.28
CA TYR A 191 -40.05 -27.78 4.64
C TYR A 191 -38.92 -27.36 5.58
N ASN A 192 -39.26 -26.97 6.81
CA ASN A 192 -38.33 -26.26 7.70
C ASN A 192 -38.21 -26.88 9.11
N SER A 193 -38.61 -28.15 9.28
CA SER A 193 -38.41 -28.92 10.53
C SER A 193 -37.21 -29.88 10.52
N GLN A 194 -36.42 -29.91 9.43
CA GLN A 194 -35.23 -30.74 9.35
C GLN A 194 -34.10 -30.18 10.25
N PRO A 195 -33.38 -31.05 10.99
CA PRO A 195 -32.18 -30.67 11.73
C PRO A 195 -31.17 -29.88 10.88
N ILE A 196 -30.73 -28.74 11.42
CA ILE A 196 -29.71 -27.86 10.83
C ILE A 196 -28.37 -28.25 11.44
N VAL A 197 -27.90 -29.44 11.08
CA VAL A 197 -26.63 -30.02 11.56
C VAL A 197 -25.84 -30.57 10.39
N MET A 198 -24.51 -30.63 10.52
CA MET A 198 -23.70 -31.38 9.56
C MET A 198 -23.91 -32.88 9.83
N PRO A 199 -24.16 -33.72 8.80
CA PRO A 199 -24.09 -35.17 8.94
C PRO A 199 -22.67 -35.60 9.33
N ALA A 200 -22.54 -36.80 9.91
CA ALA A 200 -21.23 -37.42 10.09
C ALA A 200 -20.58 -37.66 8.72
N MET A 201 -19.40 -37.07 8.50
CA MET A 201 -18.60 -37.24 7.29
C MET A 201 -17.54 -38.32 7.49
N SER A 202 -16.97 -38.84 6.40
CA SER A 202 -15.75 -39.65 6.52
C SER A 202 -14.50 -38.78 6.40
N ASP A 203 -13.51 -39.14 7.21
CA ASP A 203 -12.16 -38.59 7.14
C ASP A 203 -11.46 -38.96 5.83
N GLY A 204 -10.44 -38.19 5.46
CA GLY A 204 -9.58 -38.47 4.30
C GLY A 204 -10.15 -38.04 2.94
N TYR A 205 -11.23 -37.25 2.91
CA TYR A 205 -11.77 -36.65 1.68
C TYR A 205 -11.92 -35.14 1.85
N ASP A 206 -11.15 -34.37 1.08
CA ASP A 206 -11.22 -32.91 1.08
C ASP A 206 -12.30 -32.37 0.12
N ASP A 207 -12.62 -33.13 -0.94
CA ASP A 207 -13.67 -32.82 -1.91
C ASP A 207 -14.84 -33.82 -1.86
N ARG A 208 -16.07 -33.32 -2.08
CA ARG A 208 -17.30 -34.12 -1.99
C ARG A 208 -18.37 -33.65 -2.99
N VAL A 209 -19.18 -34.61 -3.42
CA VAL A 209 -20.25 -34.47 -4.42
C VAL A 209 -21.54 -35.03 -3.84
N LEU A 210 -22.65 -34.33 -4.06
CA LEU A 210 -23.99 -34.77 -3.65
C LEU A 210 -24.75 -35.40 -4.82
N VAL A 211 -25.43 -36.51 -4.58
CA VAL A 211 -26.38 -37.16 -5.48
C VAL A 211 -27.74 -37.22 -4.77
N CYS A 212 -28.75 -36.58 -5.32
CA CYS A 212 -30.08 -36.49 -4.70
C CYS A 212 -31.01 -37.62 -5.19
N ASP A 213 -31.51 -38.43 -4.26
CA ASP A 213 -32.58 -39.40 -4.51
C ASP A 213 -33.96 -38.70 -4.59
N GLN A 214 -34.95 -39.37 -5.18
CA GLN A 214 -36.34 -38.92 -5.25
C GLN A 214 -37.29 -40.09 -4.98
N ALA A 215 -38.52 -39.80 -4.53
CA ALA A 215 -39.53 -40.83 -4.32
C ALA A 215 -39.88 -41.54 -5.65
N PHE A 216 -39.99 -42.87 -5.63
CA PHE A 216 -40.26 -43.66 -6.82
C PHE A 216 -41.60 -43.28 -7.48
N ALA A 217 -41.56 -43.08 -8.80
CA ALA A 217 -42.71 -42.68 -9.63
C ALA A 217 -43.44 -41.41 -9.13
N ASP A 218 -42.70 -40.41 -8.64
CA ASP A 218 -43.21 -39.06 -8.43
C ASP A 218 -43.56 -38.37 -9.77
N ALA A 219 -44.49 -37.41 -9.73
CA ALA A 219 -44.92 -36.65 -10.90
C ALA A 219 -43.75 -35.90 -11.56
N SER A 220 -42.84 -35.34 -10.74
CA SER A 220 -41.66 -34.63 -11.22
C SER A 220 -40.63 -35.55 -11.88
N THR A 221 -40.65 -36.88 -11.64
CA THR A 221 -39.74 -37.81 -12.33
C THR A 221 -40.35 -38.31 -13.63
N ILE A 222 -41.64 -38.68 -13.62
CA ILE A 222 -42.37 -39.14 -14.81
C ILE A 222 -42.39 -38.05 -15.89
N TYR A 223 -42.87 -36.84 -15.56
CA TYR A 223 -42.94 -35.73 -16.52
C TYR A 223 -41.62 -34.93 -16.62
N GLY A 224 -40.65 -35.21 -15.74
CA GLY A 224 -39.27 -34.73 -15.84
C GLY A 224 -38.37 -35.61 -16.71
N LYS A 225 -38.94 -36.59 -17.45
CA LYS A 225 -38.25 -37.49 -18.40
C LYS A 225 -37.19 -38.39 -17.77
N LEU A 226 -37.44 -38.88 -16.56
CA LEU A 226 -36.56 -39.78 -15.83
C LEU A 226 -37.11 -41.21 -15.80
N THR A 227 -36.25 -42.17 -16.13
CA THR A 227 -36.44 -43.59 -15.83
C THR A 227 -35.55 -44.02 -14.67
N GLU A 228 -35.81 -45.19 -14.09
CA GLU A 228 -34.93 -45.83 -13.09
C GLU A 228 -33.48 -45.95 -13.59
N ARG A 229 -33.30 -46.24 -14.88
CA ARG A 229 -31.99 -46.30 -15.54
C ARG A 229 -31.28 -44.95 -15.60
N ASP A 230 -32.01 -43.83 -15.53
CA ASP A 230 -31.40 -42.49 -15.53
C ASP A 230 -30.89 -42.09 -14.14
N PHE A 231 -31.51 -42.61 -13.05
CA PHE A 231 -30.94 -42.54 -11.71
C PHE A 231 -29.65 -43.38 -11.60
N GLU A 232 -29.62 -44.58 -12.21
CA GLU A 232 -28.40 -45.38 -12.32
C GLU A 232 -27.28 -44.63 -13.07
N LYS A 233 -27.59 -44.07 -14.26
CA LYS A 233 -26.65 -43.23 -15.03
C LYS A 233 -26.15 -42.04 -14.21
N MET A 234 -27.02 -41.36 -13.47
CA MET A 234 -26.68 -40.20 -12.65
C MET A 234 -25.64 -40.56 -11.58
N LEU A 235 -25.84 -41.67 -10.85
CA LEU A 235 -24.88 -42.15 -9.87
C LEU A 235 -23.56 -42.57 -10.52
N LEU A 236 -23.60 -43.31 -11.63
CA LEU A 236 -22.40 -43.72 -12.36
C LEU A 236 -21.62 -42.52 -12.95
N ALA A 237 -22.32 -41.47 -13.38
CA ALA A 237 -21.72 -40.22 -13.83
C ALA A 237 -21.03 -39.49 -12.67
N ALA A 238 -21.71 -39.29 -11.54
CA ALA A 238 -21.13 -38.69 -10.35
C ALA A 238 -19.86 -39.42 -9.87
N ILE A 239 -19.86 -40.75 -9.92
CA ILE A 239 -18.68 -41.58 -9.60
C ILE A 239 -17.54 -41.37 -10.61
N ARG A 240 -17.83 -41.38 -11.92
CA ARG A 240 -16.80 -41.32 -12.98
C ARG A 240 -16.21 -39.93 -13.19
N GLU A 241 -17.03 -38.89 -13.11
CA GLU A 241 -16.65 -37.50 -13.37
C GLU A 241 -15.88 -36.88 -12.19
N ASN A 242 -15.96 -37.49 -11.02
CA ASN A 242 -15.33 -37.01 -9.79
C ASN A 242 -14.61 -38.21 -9.12
N PRO A 243 -13.41 -38.61 -9.61
CA PRO A 243 -12.77 -39.86 -9.22
C PRO A 243 -12.24 -39.89 -7.78
N ASP A 244 -11.76 -38.75 -7.28
CA ASP A 244 -11.10 -38.63 -5.97
C ASP A 244 -12.06 -38.14 -4.86
N SER A 245 -13.22 -37.60 -5.25
CA SER A 245 -14.21 -37.00 -4.34
C SER A 245 -15.05 -38.05 -3.60
N GLN A 246 -15.50 -37.73 -2.39
CA GLN A 246 -16.52 -38.53 -1.71
C GLN A 246 -17.89 -38.36 -2.39
N ILE A 247 -18.61 -39.45 -2.63
CA ILE A 247 -19.96 -39.41 -3.19
C ILE A 247 -20.98 -39.58 -2.06
N LEU A 248 -21.74 -38.51 -1.78
CA LEU A 248 -22.81 -38.50 -0.80
C LEU A 248 -24.16 -38.71 -1.51
N ILE A 249 -24.88 -39.78 -1.20
CA ILE A 249 -26.23 -40.03 -1.72
C ILE A 249 -27.24 -39.62 -0.64
N LYS A 250 -28.06 -38.60 -0.88
CA LYS A 250 -29.14 -38.21 0.05
C LYS A 250 -30.43 -38.92 -0.33
N THR A 251 -30.93 -39.78 0.55
CA THR A 251 -32.23 -40.44 0.35
C THR A 251 -33.40 -39.48 0.59
N HIS A 252 -34.56 -39.75 -0.02
CA HIS A 252 -35.77 -38.94 0.16
C HIS A 252 -36.35 -39.09 1.60
N PRO A 253 -36.74 -38.01 2.31
CA PRO A 253 -37.14 -38.09 3.72
C PRO A 253 -38.38 -38.97 3.99
N ASP A 254 -39.29 -39.10 3.02
CA ASP A 254 -40.52 -39.92 3.18
C ASP A 254 -40.27 -41.44 3.28
N THR A 255 -39.04 -41.94 3.05
CA THR A 255 -38.77 -43.39 3.07
C THR A 255 -38.74 -44.00 4.49
N HIS A 256 -38.57 -43.19 5.54
CA HIS A 256 -38.39 -43.68 6.91
C HIS A 256 -39.54 -43.41 7.88
N TRP A 257 -40.51 -42.56 7.52
CA TRP A 257 -41.46 -42.00 8.50
C TRP A 257 -42.83 -42.71 8.58
N GLU A 258 -43.20 -43.54 7.59
CA GLU A 258 -44.42 -44.35 7.62
C GLU A 258 -44.20 -45.71 6.93
N LYS A 259 -44.54 -46.82 7.61
CA LYS A 259 -44.52 -48.16 7.00
C LYS A 259 -45.53 -48.22 5.85
N GLY A 260 -45.05 -48.52 4.64
CA GLY A 260 -45.90 -48.80 3.46
C GLY A 260 -45.97 -47.70 2.39
N LYS A 261 -45.10 -46.68 2.42
CA LYS A 261 -44.95 -45.70 1.33
C LYS A 261 -43.75 -46.00 0.43
N ARG A 262 -43.73 -45.37 -0.75
CA ARG A 262 -42.82 -45.67 -1.86
C ARG A 262 -41.35 -45.42 -1.47
N ALA A 263 -40.49 -46.39 -1.74
CA ALA A 263 -39.04 -46.23 -1.58
C ALA A 263 -38.47 -45.18 -2.55
N GLY A 264 -37.27 -44.66 -2.26
CA GLY A 264 -36.45 -43.93 -3.23
C GLY A 264 -35.68 -44.88 -4.16
N TYR A 265 -35.15 -44.36 -5.26
CA TYR A 265 -34.43 -45.16 -6.26
C TYR A 265 -33.13 -45.76 -5.69
N PHE A 266 -32.45 -45.06 -4.77
CA PHE A 266 -31.20 -45.52 -4.15
C PHE A 266 -31.40 -46.21 -2.79
N ASN A 267 -32.64 -46.45 -2.36
CA ASN A 267 -32.95 -46.96 -1.03
C ASN A 267 -32.44 -48.40 -0.76
N HIS A 268 -32.06 -49.13 -1.81
CA HIS A 268 -31.52 -50.49 -1.76
C HIS A 268 -29.98 -50.55 -1.66
N LEU A 269 -29.29 -49.41 -1.75
CA LEU A 269 -27.82 -49.34 -1.70
C LEU A 269 -27.31 -49.29 -0.25
N GLU A 270 -26.05 -49.68 -0.07
CA GLU A 270 -25.30 -49.60 1.20
C GLU A 270 -24.01 -48.77 1.04
N ASP A 271 -23.42 -48.36 2.16
CA ASP A 271 -22.18 -47.58 2.17
C ASP A 271 -21.00 -48.44 1.68
N VAL A 272 -20.29 -47.98 0.65
CA VAL A 272 -19.21 -48.74 0.01
C VAL A 272 -18.08 -47.84 -0.49
N GLY A 273 -16.84 -48.13 -0.08
CA GLY A 273 -15.65 -47.39 -0.51
C GLY A 273 -15.75 -45.89 -0.17
N ARG A 274 -15.87 -45.05 -1.21
CA ARG A 274 -16.05 -43.59 -1.11
C ARG A 274 -17.51 -43.11 -1.26
N ILE A 275 -18.47 -44.03 -1.33
CA ILE A 275 -19.91 -43.75 -1.39
C ILE A 275 -20.50 -43.84 0.02
N ARG A 276 -21.29 -42.83 0.42
CA ARG A 276 -22.03 -42.78 1.70
C ARG A 276 -23.48 -42.43 1.47
N ILE A 277 -24.39 -43.06 2.23
CA ILE A 277 -25.83 -42.90 2.02
C ILE A 277 -26.45 -42.22 3.25
N LEU A 278 -26.78 -40.94 3.07
CA LEU A 278 -27.32 -40.05 4.07
C LEU A 278 -28.83 -40.28 4.24
N ARG A 279 -29.18 -41.18 5.17
CA ARG A 279 -30.57 -41.54 5.48
C ARG A 279 -31.26 -40.55 6.42
N ASP A 280 -30.50 -39.93 7.31
CA ASP A 280 -31.06 -39.03 8.33
C ASP A 280 -31.72 -37.77 7.73
N PRO A 281 -32.73 -37.21 8.41
CA PRO A 281 -33.27 -35.90 8.09
C PRO A 281 -32.22 -34.82 8.34
N VAL A 282 -31.85 -34.08 7.29
CA VAL A 282 -30.90 -32.97 7.36
C VAL A 282 -31.35 -31.86 6.41
N ASN A 283 -31.13 -30.62 6.83
CA ASN A 283 -31.40 -29.43 6.06
C ASN A 283 -30.51 -29.34 4.77
N PRO A 284 -31.09 -29.09 3.58
CA PRO A 284 -30.34 -29.04 2.31
C PRO A 284 -29.13 -28.09 2.30
N TYR A 285 -29.28 -26.86 2.82
CA TYR A 285 -28.20 -25.89 2.86
C TYR A 285 -27.04 -26.31 3.78
N SER A 286 -27.30 -27.12 4.80
CA SER A 286 -26.23 -27.72 5.60
C SER A 286 -25.45 -28.80 4.84
N LEU A 287 -26.06 -29.48 3.86
CA LEU A 287 -25.33 -30.35 2.93
C LEU A 287 -24.54 -29.56 1.90
N PHE A 288 -25.10 -28.48 1.34
CA PHE A 288 -24.40 -27.67 0.34
C PHE A 288 -23.09 -27.07 0.89
N ASN A 289 -23.00 -26.80 2.18
CA ASN A 289 -21.76 -26.34 2.82
C ASN A 289 -20.59 -27.33 2.78
N CYS A 290 -20.82 -28.63 2.49
CA CYS A 290 -19.77 -29.65 2.42
C CYS A 290 -19.55 -30.27 1.04
N VAL A 291 -20.26 -29.82 0.01
CA VAL A 291 -20.11 -30.32 -1.37
C VAL A 291 -19.88 -29.18 -2.35
N ASN A 292 -19.19 -29.47 -3.45
CA ASN A 292 -18.92 -28.50 -4.52
C ASN A 292 -19.87 -28.66 -5.72
N LYS A 293 -20.37 -29.89 -5.92
CA LYS A 293 -21.17 -30.29 -7.09
C LYS A 293 -22.38 -31.13 -6.66
N VAL A 294 -23.53 -30.93 -7.31
CA VAL A 294 -24.80 -31.59 -6.99
C VAL A 294 -25.43 -32.21 -8.24
N TYR A 295 -25.65 -33.52 -8.21
CA TYR A 295 -26.33 -34.28 -9.25
C TYR A 295 -27.80 -34.50 -8.85
N VAL A 296 -28.72 -34.12 -9.74
CA VAL A 296 -30.16 -34.25 -9.53
C VAL A 296 -30.87 -34.84 -10.74
N GLY A 297 -31.92 -35.61 -10.49
CA GLY A 297 -32.91 -35.93 -11.53
C GLY A 297 -33.73 -34.69 -11.85
N SER A 298 -34.72 -34.41 -11.01
CA SER A 298 -35.62 -33.25 -11.09
C SER A 298 -35.94 -32.61 -9.73
N SER A 299 -35.18 -32.96 -8.69
CA SER A 299 -35.39 -32.49 -7.32
C SER A 299 -35.27 -30.97 -7.16
N GLN A 300 -36.11 -30.36 -6.31
CA GLN A 300 -35.97 -28.96 -5.88
C GLN A 300 -34.58 -28.64 -5.34
N MET A 301 -33.89 -29.62 -4.71
CA MET A 301 -32.55 -29.44 -4.15
C MET A 301 -31.51 -28.96 -5.17
N GLY A 302 -31.72 -29.19 -6.48
CA GLY A 302 -30.83 -28.63 -7.51
C GLY A 302 -30.97 -27.11 -7.62
N LEU A 303 -32.17 -26.56 -7.51
CA LEU A 303 -32.37 -25.11 -7.50
C LEU A 303 -31.84 -24.46 -6.21
N GLU A 304 -32.05 -25.12 -5.07
CA GLU A 304 -31.50 -24.68 -3.79
C GLU A 304 -29.96 -24.72 -3.78
N ALA A 305 -29.36 -25.69 -4.48
CA ALA A 305 -27.92 -25.77 -4.69
C ALA A 305 -27.38 -24.64 -5.60
N LEU A 306 -28.12 -24.24 -6.63
CA LEU A 306 -27.78 -23.05 -7.42
C LEU A 306 -27.77 -21.78 -6.55
N PHE A 307 -28.76 -21.59 -5.67
CA PHE A 307 -28.77 -20.46 -4.72
C PHE A 307 -27.57 -20.48 -3.77
N ALA A 308 -27.12 -21.67 -3.37
CA ALA A 308 -25.89 -21.88 -2.59
C ALA A 308 -24.59 -21.83 -3.43
N GLY A 309 -24.64 -21.38 -4.69
CA GLY A 309 -23.48 -21.19 -5.56
C GLY A 309 -22.79 -22.48 -6.01
N LYS A 310 -23.53 -23.59 -6.11
CA LYS A 310 -22.98 -24.91 -6.48
C LYS A 310 -23.14 -25.21 -7.96
N GLU A 311 -22.25 -26.05 -8.48
CA GLU A 311 -22.40 -26.63 -9.82
C GLU A 311 -23.50 -27.70 -9.77
N VAL A 312 -24.48 -27.62 -10.67
CA VAL A 312 -25.67 -28.48 -10.66
C VAL A 312 -25.85 -29.18 -12.00
N ILE A 313 -25.91 -30.52 -11.93
CA ILE A 313 -26.03 -31.42 -13.08
C ILE A 313 -27.45 -32.01 -13.07
N CYS A 314 -28.21 -31.75 -14.13
CA CYS A 314 -29.59 -32.18 -14.30
C CYS A 314 -29.67 -33.41 -15.23
N PHE A 315 -30.09 -34.56 -14.70
CA PHE A 315 -30.36 -35.77 -15.47
C PHE A 315 -31.79 -35.86 -16.03
N GLY A 316 -32.71 -35.09 -15.45
CA GLY A 316 -34.06 -34.86 -15.97
C GLY A 316 -34.24 -33.40 -16.38
N ALA A 317 -35.49 -32.98 -16.54
CA ALA A 317 -35.86 -31.66 -17.05
C ALA A 317 -36.66 -30.77 -16.06
N PRO A 318 -36.21 -30.59 -14.78
CA PRO A 318 -36.88 -29.71 -13.82
C PRO A 318 -36.96 -28.28 -14.34
N PHE A 319 -37.92 -27.46 -13.90
CA PHE A 319 -38.26 -26.19 -14.57
C PHE A 319 -37.08 -25.21 -14.74
N TYR A 320 -36.08 -25.26 -13.85
CA TYR A 320 -34.88 -24.42 -13.84
C TYR A 320 -33.74 -24.92 -14.75
N ALA A 321 -33.86 -26.13 -15.31
CA ALA A 321 -32.98 -26.65 -16.36
C ALA A 321 -33.30 -26.02 -17.73
N GLY A 322 -32.33 -25.97 -18.64
CA GLY A 322 -32.49 -25.48 -20.02
C GLY A 322 -32.33 -23.97 -20.19
N TRP A 323 -31.98 -23.23 -19.14
CA TRP A 323 -31.79 -21.77 -19.16
C TRP A 323 -30.32 -21.33 -19.11
N GLY A 324 -29.38 -22.28 -19.18
CA GLY A 324 -27.93 -22.02 -19.13
C GLY A 324 -27.35 -21.86 -17.71
N LEU A 325 -28.11 -22.25 -16.67
CA LEU A 325 -27.69 -22.25 -15.27
C LEU A 325 -27.15 -23.60 -14.79
N THR A 326 -27.38 -24.67 -15.55
CA THR A 326 -27.14 -26.07 -15.17
C THR A 326 -26.45 -26.85 -16.30
N ASP A 327 -25.74 -27.92 -15.94
CA ASP A 327 -25.29 -28.93 -16.90
C ASP A 327 -26.43 -29.91 -17.17
N ASP A 328 -27.13 -29.68 -18.28
CA ASP A 328 -28.34 -30.41 -18.65
C ASP A 328 -28.01 -31.64 -19.52
N ARG A 329 -28.16 -32.83 -18.94
CA ARG A 329 -27.89 -34.12 -19.63
C ARG A 329 -29.05 -34.56 -20.55
N GLN A 330 -30.08 -33.73 -20.69
CA GLN A 330 -31.18 -33.89 -21.65
C GLN A 330 -31.54 -32.56 -22.33
N THR A 331 -31.84 -32.58 -23.62
CA THR A 331 -32.32 -31.40 -24.35
C THR A 331 -33.79 -31.10 -24.05
N ILE A 332 -34.14 -29.83 -23.83
CA ILE A 332 -35.50 -29.38 -23.49
C ILE A 332 -36.01 -28.42 -24.58
N PRO A 333 -36.73 -28.90 -25.61
CA PRO A 333 -36.89 -28.15 -26.88
C PRO A 333 -37.59 -26.79 -26.80
N HIS A 334 -38.42 -26.54 -25.78
CA HIS A 334 -39.19 -25.30 -25.62
C HIS A 334 -38.58 -24.31 -24.60
N ARG A 335 -37.34 -24.54 -24.15
CA ARG A 335 -36.58 -23.59 -23.30
C ARG A 335 -35.35 -23.15 -24.09
N HIS A 336 -35.34 -21.90 -24.54
CA HIS A 336 -34.41 -21.45 -25.59
C HIS A 336 -33.78 -20.07 -25.33
N ARG A 337 -34.15 -19.37 -24.24
CA ARG A 337 -33.40 -18.19 -23.77
C ARG A 337 -32.39 -18.60 -22.70
N LYS A 338 -31.32 -17.82 -22.54
CA LYS A 338 -30.53 -17.84 -21.30
C LYS A 338 -31.17 -16.90 -20.29
N ARG A 339 -31.13 -17.25 -19.01
CA ARG A 339 -31.59 -16.42 -17.89
C ARG A 339 -30.58 -16.43 -16.75
N SER A 340 -30.51 -15.35 -15.99
CA SER A 340 -29.78 -15.30 -14.73
C SER A 340 -30.50 -16.09 -13.63
N LEU A 341 -29.79 -16.37 -12.55
CA LEU A 341 -30.38 -17.05 -11.40
C LEU A 341 -31.40 -16.16 -10.69
N GLU A 342 -31.16 -14.84 -10.64
CA GLU A 342 -32.10 -13.85 -10.13
C GLU A 342 -33.39 -13.76 -10.95
N GLU A 343 -33.32 -13.91 -12.28
CA GLU A 343 -34.51 -13.95 -13.14
C GLU A 343 -35.35 -15.22 -12.88
N VAL A 344 -34.72 -16.39 -12.82
CA VAL A 344 -35.42 -17.65 -12.51
C VAL A 344 -36.01 -17.61 -11.09
N PHE A 345 -35.29 -17.04 -10.12
CA PHE A 345 -35.80 -16.80 -8.78
C PHE A 345 -37.01 -15.87 -8.78
N HIS A 346 -36.89 -14.67 -9.37
CA HIS A 346 -37.98 -13.71 -9.43
C HIS A 346 -39.23 -14.33 -10.06
N TYR A 347 -39.09 -14.92 -11.27
CA TYR A 347 -40.25 -15.44 -11.97
C TYR A 347 -40.92 -16.59 -11.21
N PHE A 348 -40.16 -17.49 -10.57
CA PHE A 348 -40.77 -18.59 -9.80
C PHE A 348 -41.26 -18.18 -8.41
N TYR A 349 -40.37 -17.61 -7.60
CA TYR A 349 -40.60 -17.36 -6.17
C TYR A 349 -41.38 -16.06 -5.91
N ILE A 350 -41.31 -15.04 -6.78
CA ILE A 350 -41.98 -13.75 -6.56
C ILE A 350 -43.24 -13.62 -7.43
N TRP A 351 -43.15 -13.91 -8.73
CA TRP A 351 -44.26 -13.74 -9.67
C TRP A 351 -45.21 -14.95 -9.77
N TYR A 352 -44.68 -16.17 -9.90
CA TYR A 352 -45.49 -17.37 -10.14
C TYR A 352 -46.08 -17.99 -8.85
N THR A 353 -45.36 -17.87 -7.73
CA THR A 353 -45.86 -18.31 -6.41
C THR A 353 -46.70 -17.21 -5.74
N ILE A 354 -47.88 -17.54 -5.24
CA ILE A 354 -48.75 -16.63 -4.48
C ILE A 354 -48.78 -17.05 -3.01
N TYR A 355 -48.15 -16.25 -2.14
CA TYR A 355 -48.15 -16.45 -0.69
C TYR A 355 -49.39 -15.89 -0.04
N HIS A 356 -49.74 -16.47 1.11
CA HIS A 356 -50.96 -16.17 1.85
C HIS A 356 -50.77 -16.60 3.31
N VAL A 357 -49.90 -15.84 3.97
CA VAL A 357 -49.34 -16.11 5.30
C VAL A 357 -50.36 -15.78 6.40
N PRO A 358 -50.48 -16.59 7.47
CA PRO A 358 -51.36 -16.27 8.60
C PRO A 358 -51.05 -14.89 9.21
N ASN A 359 -52.09 -14.07 9.40
CA ASN A 359 -52.03 -12.74 9.99
C ASN A 359 -51.34 -11.63 9.15
N CYS A 360 -50.93 -11.92 7.91
CA CYS A 360 -50.42 -10.93 6.96
C CYS A 360 -51.52 -10.43 6.00
N VAL A 361 -51.19 -9.40 5.20
CA VAL A 361 -52.01 -8.99 4.04
C VAL A 361 -52.04 -10.14 3.02
N ILE A 362 -53.17 -10.29 2.31
CA ILE A 362 -53.38 -11.36 1.31
C ILE A 362 -53.68 -10.74 -0.07
N PRO A 363 -52.93 -11.10 -1.13
CA PRO A 363 -51.77 -11.99 -1.14
C PRO A 363 -50.58 -11.39 -0.37
N SER A 364 -49.79 -12.26 0.26
CA SER A 364 -48.61 -11.88 1.04
C SER A 364 -47.37 -11.81 0.14
N SER A 365 -46.35 -11.10 0.61
CA SER A 365 -45.03 -11.09 -0.03
C SER A 365 -44.25 -12.38 0.24
N ILE A 366 -43.11 -12.57 -0.43
CA ILE A 366 -42.19 -13.68 -0.10
C ILE A 366 -41.49 -13.41 1.23
N GLU A 367 -41.24 -12.14 1.53
CA GLU A 367 -40.64 -11.66 2.76
C GLU A 367 -41.51 -12.02 3.97
N ASP A 368 -42.84 -11.83 3.89
CA ASP A 368 -43.80 -12.31 4.90
C ASP A 368 -43.70 -13.82 5.15
N ALA A 369 -43.52 -14.61 4.10
CA ALA A 369 -43.45 -16.07 4.20
C ALA A 369 -42.13 -16.52 4.87
N ILE A 370 -41.03 -15.83 4.57
CA ILE A 370 -39.72 -16.04 5.20
C ILE A 370 -39.77 -15.64 6.68
N ASP A 371 -40.30 -14.46 7.00
CA ASP A 371 -40.49 -13.97 8.38
C ASP A 371 -41.30 -14.99 9.21
N PHE A 372 -42.40 -15.50 8.64
CA PHE A 372 -43.24 -16.51 9.28
C PHE A 372 -42.48 -17.84 9.49
N ILE A 373 -41.68 -18.28 8.52
CA ILE A 373 -40.86 -19.49 8.65
C ILE A 373 -39.82 -19.34 9.77
N GLU A 374 -39.06 -18.24 9.80
CA GLU A 374 -38.03 -18.00 10.83
C GLU A 374 -38.62 -18.01 12.25
N GLN A 375 -39.75 -17.34 12.43
CA GLN A 375 -40.47 -17.26 13.70
C GLN A 375 -41.04 -18.63 14.13
N ASN A 376 -41.71 -19.34 13.21
CA ASN A 376 -42.59 -20.47 13.55
C ASN A 376 -42.04 -21.87 13.18
N ARG A 377 -40.84 -21.99 12.59
CA ARG A 377 -40.19 -23.30 12.41
C ARG A 377 -39.78 -23.92 13.76
N PRO A 378 -39.90 -25.25 13.93
CA PRO A 378 -39.62 -25.93 15.19
C PRO A 378 -38.11 -26.10 15.43
N VAL A 379 -37.33 -26.24 14.36
CA VAL A 379 -35.86 -26.26 14.42
C VAL A 379 -35.36 -24.84 14.39
N LYS A 380 -34.91 -24.33 15.53
CA LYS A 380 -34.12 -23.10 15.57
C LYS A 380 -32.74 -23.37 14.95
N MET A 381 -32.18 -22.35 14.32
CA MET A 381 -30.79 -22.43 13.87
C MET A 381 -29.91 -22.75 15.09
N PRO A 382 -28.87 -23.59 14.97
CA PRO A 382 -27.92 -23.81 16.05
C PRO A 382 -27.43 -22.49 16.64
N ILE A 383 -27.20 -22.47 17.95
CA ILE A 383 -26.56 -21.34 18.62
C ILE A 383 -25.13 -21.26 18.07
N GLY A 384 -24.87 -20.30 17.18
CA GLY A 384 -23.66 -20.21 16.35
C GLY A 384 -23.86 -20.37 14.83
N ALA A 385 -24.99 -20.92 14.38
CA ALA A 385 -25.43 -20.94 12.97
C ALA A 385 -26.59 -19.96 12.70
N GLN A 386 -27.27 -19.45 13.72
CA GLN A 386 -28.16 -18.28 13.63
C GLN A 386 -27.39 -16.96 13.34
N ASN A 387 -26.09 -17.07 13.08
CA ASN A 387 -25.09 -16.03 13.03
C ASN A 387 -24.30 -16.02 11.71
N GLU A 388 -24.97 -16.22 10.57
CA GLU A 388 -24.47 -15.66 9.30
C GLU A 388 -24.94 -14.21 9.15
N CYS A 389 -26.22 -13.89 9.45
CA CYS A 389 -26.71 -12.50 9.59
C CYS A 389 -26.10 -11.77 10.80
N ASP A 390 -25.48 -12.52 11.71
CA ASP A 390 -24.82 -12.05 12.93
C ASP A 390 -23.35 -12.55 12.95
N ARG A 391 -22.78 -12.80 11.75
CA ARG A 391 -21.34 -12.94 11.56
C ARG A 391 -20.76 -11.53 11.63
N PRO A 392 -19.91 -11.22 12.62
CA PRO A 392 -19.36 -9.88 12.73
C PRO A 392 -18.55 -9.56 11.47
N SER A 393 -18.80 -8.43 10.82
CA SER A 393 -17.99 -8.01 9.67
C SER A 393 -16.51 -7.84 10.07
N VAL A 394 -16.25 -7.46 11.32
CA VAL A 394 -14.89 -7.35 11.88
C VAL A 394 -14.76 -8.00 13.26
N SER A 395 -13.79 -8.91 13.41
CA SER A 395 -13.27 -9.36 14.71
C SER A 395 -12.11 -8.46 15.16
N VAL A 396 -12.28 -7.74 16.26
CA VAL A 396 -11.20 -6.96 16.89
C VAL A 396 -10.49 -7.84 17.90
N ILE A 397 -9.18 -8.08 17.73
CA ILE A 397 -8.38 -8.96 18.59
C ILE A 397 -7.46 -8.11 19.48
N LEU A 398 -7.58 -8.32 20.79
CA LEU A 398 -6.83 -7.64 21.84
C LEU A 398 -5.96 -8.63 22.63
N PRO A 399 -4.62 -8.64 22.48
CA PRO A 399 -3.74 -9.31 23.43
C PRO A 399 -3.65 -8.49 24.72
N VAL A 400 -3.83 -9.13 25.88
CA VAL A 400 -3.91 -8.46 27.19
C VAL A 400 -2.86 -9.05 28.13
N TYR A 401 -1.90 -8.22 28.59
CA TYR A 401 -0.97 -8.58 29.66
C TYR A 401 -0.53 -7.35 30.49
N GLY A 402 -1.02 -7.23 31.71
CA GLY A 402 -0.56 -6.19 32.67
C GLY A 402 -0.95 -4.76 32.26
N VAL A 403 -2.22 -4.55 31.92
CA VAL A 403 -2.74 -3.32 31.30
C VAL A 403 -3.98 -2.74 32.02
N GLU A 404 -4.18 -3.06 33.30
CA GLU A 404 -5.36 -2.65 34.10
C GLU A 404 -5.67 -1.15 33.98
N LYS A 405 -4.63 -0.31 33.97
CA LYS A 405 -4.73 1.16 33.85
C LYS A 405 -5.29 1.67 32.51
N TYR A 406 -5.34 0.83 31.47
CA TYR A 406 -5.57 1.25 30.08
C TYR A 406 -6.70 0.49 29.38
N ILE A 407 -6.92 -0.78 29.73
CA ILE A 407 -7.87 -1.68 29.05
C ILE A 407 -9.31 -1.16 29.03
N ASP A 408 -9.77 -0.48 30.09
CA ASP A 408 -11.07 0.21 30.14
C ASP A 408 -11.25 1.24 29.01
N GLN A 409 -10.23 2.06 28.75
CA GLN A 409 -10.27 3.07 27.69
C GLN A 409 -10.21 2.41 26.30
N CYS A 410 -9.39 1.36 26.15
CA CYS A 410 -9.29 0.57 24.92
C CYS A 410 -10.66 -0.03 24.55
N LEU A 411 -11.26 -0.79 25.47
CA LEU A 411 -12.57 -1.42 25.27
C LEU A 411 -13.67 -0.38 24.99
N LYS A 412 -13.70 0.75 25.70
CA LYS A 412 -14.64 1.84 25.39
C LYS A 412 -14.47 2.41 23.98
N SER A 413 -13.24 2.54 23.47
CA SER A 413 -13.00 3.02 22.09
C SER A 413 -13.55 2.08 21.01
N ILE A 414 -13.63 0.77 21.31
CA ILE A 414 -14.14 -0.26 20.40
C ILE A 414 -15.65 -0.39 20.55
N ARG A 415 -16.19 -0.43 21.78
CA ARG A 415 -17.65 -0.49 22.04
C ARG A 415 -18.39 0.68 21.39
N ASN A 416 -17.76 1.86 21.37
CA ASN A 416 -18.28 3.09 20.78
C ASN A 416 -18.21 3.14 19.24
N GLN A 417 -17.61 2.16 18.55
CA GLN A 417 -17.61 2.15 17.08
C GLN A 417 -19.03 2.15 16.51
N SER A 418 -19.21 2.81 15.37
CA SER A 418 -20.48 2.96 14.67
C SER A 418 -20.87 1.74 13.85
N LEU A 419 -19.89 0.91 13.47
CA LEU A 419 -20.13 -0.46 13.01
C LEU A 419 -20.51 -1.28 14.25
N LYS A 420 -21.66 -1.96 14.21
CA LYS A 420 -22.20 -2.73 15.35
C LYS A 420 -21.97 -4.23 15.19
N GLU A 421 -21.85 -4.65 13.94
CA GLU A 421 -21.53 -5.95 13.37
C GLU A 421 -20.05 -6.31 13.66
N ILE A 422 -19.67 -6.28 14.94
CA ILE A 422 -18.30 -6.52 15.40
C ILE A 422 -18.29 -7.48 16.59
N GLU A 423 -17.23 -8.27 16.72
CA GLU A 423 -16.89 -8.97 17.96
C GLU A 423 -15.54 -8.48 18.48
N ILE A 424 -15.35 -8.57 19.80
CA ILE A 424 -14.18 -8.05 20.51
C ILE A 424 -13.57 -9.21 21.29
N ILE A 425 -12.55 -9.84 20.74
CA ILE A 425 -11.88 -11.00 21.34
C ILE A 425 -10.74 -10.49 22.21
N THR A 426 -10.87 -10.63 23.52
CA THR A 426 -9.80 -10.34 24.48
C THR A 426 -9.07 -11.63 24.82
N VAL A 427 -7.76 -11.68 24.61
CA VAL A 427 -6.92 -12.83 24.96
C VAL A 427 -6.00 -12.42 26.09
N ASN A 428 -6.39 -12.76 27.32
CA ASN A 428 -5.61 -12.51 28.52
C ASN A 428 -4.50 -13.55 28.66
N ASP A 429 -3.27 -13.09 28.49
CA ASP A 429 -2.03 -13.87 28.49
C ASP A 429 -1.50 -14.12 29.92
N CYS A 430 -2.42 -14.56 30.79
CA CYS A 430 -2.29 -14.71 32.25
C CYS A 430 -1.82 -13.45 33.01
N SER A 431 -2.47 -12.30 32.78
CA SER A 431 -2.24 -11.06 33.55
C SER A 431 -2.32 -11.28 35.07
N LEU A 432 -1.37 -10.69 35.80
CA LEU A 432 -1.29 -10.74 37.27
C LEU A 432 -1.96 -9.52 37.96
N ASP A 433 -2.59 -8.64 37.19
CA ASP A 433 -3.26 -7.41 37.65
C ASP A 433 -4.78 -7.48 37.45
N GLY A 434 -5.50 -6.39 37.74
CA GLY A 434 -6.96 -6.32 37.63
C GLY A 434 -7.53 -6.38 36.20
N SER A 435 -6.70 -6.57 35.16
CA SER A 435 -7.14 -6.54 33.76
C SER A 435 -8.31 -7.49 33.48
N GLN A 436 -8.29 -8.71 34.04
CA GLN A 436 -9.37 -9.69 33.79
C GLN A 436 -10.72 -9.21 34.35
N ALA A 437 -10.74 -8.67 35.57
CA ALA A 437 -11.98 -8.22 36.20
C ALA A 437 -12.64 -7.06 35.42
N ILE A 438 -11.84 -6.17 34.82
CA ILE A 438 -12.32 -5.09 33.94
C ILE A 438 -12.90 -5.66 32.65
N ILE A 439 -12.26 -6.69 32.07
CA ILE A 439 -12.76 -7.38 30.87
C ILE A 439 -14.09 -8.10 31.18
N ASP A 440 -14.18 -8.81 32.31
CA ASP A 440 -15.38 -9.54 32.72
C ASP A 440 -16.55 -8.58 32.99
N GLN A 441 -16.29 -7.43 33.62
CA GLN A 441 -17.31 -6.37 33.76
C GLN A 441 -17.81 -5.90 32.39
N HIS A 442 -16.91 -5.60 31.46
CA HIS A 442 -17.32 -5.15 30.13
C HIS A 442 -18.02 -6.24 29.31
N ALA A 443 -17.65 -7.51 29.46
CA ALA A 443 -18.32 -8.64 28.81
C ALA A 443 -19.74 -8.87 29.37
N ALA A 444 -19.96 -8.61 30.66
CA ALA A 444 -21.31 -8.60 31.25
C ALA A 444 -22.18 -7.43 30.75
N GLU A 445 -21.57 -6.30 30.37
CA GLU A 445 -22.27 -5.13 29.82
C GLU A 445 -22.46 -5.16 28.28
N ASP A 446 -21.65 -5.93 27.54
CA ASP A 446 -21.61 -5.92 26.07
C ASP A 446 -21.31 -7.32 25.52
N PRO A 447 -22.33 -8.07 25.03
CA PRO A 447 -22.18 -9.47 24.64
C PRO A 447 -21.30 -9.69 23.40
N ARG A 448 -20.87 -8.61 22.74
CA ARG A 448 -19.88 -8.65 21.64
C ARG A 448 -18.46 -8.94 22.15
N ILE A 449 -18.20 -8.77 23.45
CA ILE A 449 -16.89 -9.03 24.07
C ILE A 449 -16.79 -10.51 24.47
N ARG A 450 -15.79 -11.19 23.91
CA ARG A 450 -15.51 -12.62 24.13
C ARG A 450 -14.15 -12.78 24.82
N PRO A 451 -14.10 -12.95 26.15
CA PRO A 451 -12.86 -13.19 26.87
C PRO A 451 -12.34 -14.62 26.68
N ILE A 452 -11.03 -14.72 26.50
CA ILE A 452 -10.24 -15.94 26.47
C ILE A 452 -9.09 -15.75 27.47
N VAL A 453 -8.90 -16.71 28.39
CA VAL A 453 -7.84 -16.65 29.39
C VAL A 453 -6.86 -17.80 29.14
N LEU A 454 -5.59 -17.46 28.95
CA LEU A 454 -4.51 -18.44 28.79
C LEU A 454 -3.98 -18.89 30.16
N ASN A 455 -3.59 -20.16 30.25
CA ASN A 455 -3.07 -20.76 31.47
C ASN A 455 -1.59 -20.47 31.76
N LYS A 456 -0.88 -19.84 30.81
CA LYS A 456 0.52 -19.43 30.90
C LYS A 456 0.77 -18.25 29.96
N ASN A 457 1.80 -17.46 30.26
CA ASN A 457 2.25 -16.39 29.38
C ASN A 457 2.90 -16.99 28.13
N ALA A 458 2.30 -16.74 26.97
CA ALA A 458 2.80 -17.10 25.64
C ALA A 458 3.34 -15.87 24.88
N GLY A 459 2.96 -14.66 25.29
CA GLY A 459 3.31 -13.40 24.64
C GLY A 459 2.27 -12.96 23.60
N GLN A 460 2.22 -11.63 23.38
CA GLN A 460 1.27 -10.93 22.51
C GLN A 460 1.06 -11.57 21.12
N GLY A 461 2.12 -12.09 20.47
CA GLY A 461 2.02 -12.70 19.15
C GLY A 461 1.24 -14.02 19.17
N PHE A 462 1.55 -14.91 20.12
CA PHE A 462 0.84 -16.17 20.27
C PHE A 462 -0.58 -15.96 20.83
N ALA A 463 -0.78 -14.97 21.70
CA ALA A 463 -2.12 -14.55 22.11
C ALA A 463 -2.98 -14.07 20.92
N ARG A 464 -2.38 -13.35 19.95
CA ARG A 464 -3.07 -12.98 18.70
C ARG A 464 -3.39 -14.19 17.81
N ASN A 465 -2.54 -15.22 17.74
CA ASN A 465 -2.86 -16.46 17.02
C ASN A 465 -4.14 -17.11 17.58
N VAL A 466 -4.22 -17.29 18.92
CA VAL A 466 -5.43 -17.82 19.60
C VAL A 466 -6.66 -16.96 19.29
N GLY A 467 -6.48 -15.63 19.23
CA GLY A 467 -7.52 -14.70 18.80
C GLY A 467 -7.98 -14.91 17.36
N VAL A 468 -7.08 -15.16 16.41
CA VAL A 468 -7.39 -15.41 14.98
C VAL A 468 -8.11 -16.75 14.80
N GLU A 469 -7.64 -17.78 15.50
CA GLU A 469 -8.29 -19.11 15.52
C GLU A 469 -9.72 -19.03 16.10
N SER A 470 -9.94 -18.16 17.09
CA SER A 470 -11.24 -17.92 17.73
C SER A 470 -12.13 -16.90 17.01
N ALA A 471 -11.58 -16.16 16.03
CA ALA A 471 -12.28 -15.15 15.25
C ALA A 471 -13.29 -15.79 14.32
N ARG A 472 -14.47 -15.17 14.21
CA ARG A 472 -15.56 -15.56 13.30
C ARG A 472 -15.76 -14.57 12.17
N GLY A 473 -15.23 -13.36 12.28
CA GLY A 473 -15.58 -12.28 11.36
C GLY A 473 -15.09 -12.48 9.94
N GLU A 474 -15.57 -11.65 9.02
CA GLU A 474 -15.04 -11.64 7.65
C GLU A 474 -13.63 -11.05 7.64
N TYR A 475 -13.44 -9.94 8.35
CA TYR A 475 -12.16 -9.29 8.55
C TYR A 475 -11.70 -9.36 10.01
N VAL A 476 -10.39 -9.20 10.22
CA VAL A 476 -9.70 -9.14 11.51
C VAL A 476 -9.00 -7.79 11.62
N PHE A 477 -9.11 -7.14 12.77
CA PHE A 477 -8.33 -5.96 13.12
C PHE A 477 -7.60 -6.22 14.45
N PHE A 478 -6.27 -6.11 14.48
CA PHE A 478 -5.52 -6.19 15.74
C PHE A 478 -5.48 -4.82 16.40
N LEU A 479 -5.65 -4.74 17.72
CA LEU A 479 -5.41 -3.51 18.48
C LEU A 479 -4.68 -3.85 19.77
N ASP A 480 -3.71 -3.03 20.16
CA ASP A 480 -2.99 -3.24 21.41
C ASP A 480 -3.82 -2.72 22.59
N SER A 481 -3.82 -3.45 23.71
CA SER A 481 -4.75 -3.23 24.82
C SER A 481 -4.52 -1.95 25.64
N ASP A 482 -3.45 -1.21 25.36
CA ASP A 482 -3.20 0.15 25.84
C ASP A 482 -3.50 1.27 24.83
N ASP A 483 -3.81 0.90 23.58
CA ASP A 483 -4.11 1.82 22.47
C ASP A 483 -5.61 2.01 22.24
N LEU A 484 -5.97 2.95 21.36
CA LEU A 484 -7.35 3.35 21.09
C LEU A 484 -7.61 3.44 19.58
N PHE A 485 -8.84 3.17 19.14
CA PHE A 485 -9.31 3.73 17.87
C PHE A 485 -9.41 5.26 17.97
N TYR A 486 -9.05 5.96 16.90
CA TYR A 486 -8.96 7.43 16.90
C TYR A 486 -10.33 8.14 16.96
N ASP A 487 -11.35 7.54 16.35
CA ASP A 487 -12.74 7.97 16.41
C ASP A 487 -13.70 6.77 16.26
N GLU A 488 -15.00 7.04 16.38
CA GLU A 488 -16.10 6.07 16.32
C GLU A 488 -16.37 5.49 14.92
N HIS A 489 -15.69 5.93 13.85
CA HIS A 489 -16.00 5.54 12.47
C HIS A 489 -14.86 4.76 11.78
N ILE A 490 -13.86 4.28 12.50
CA ILE A 490 -12.69 3.60 11.90
C ILE A 490 -13.05 2.24 11.32
N LEU A 491 -13.74 1.39 12.08
CA LEU A 491 -14.10 0.05 11.59
C LEU A 491 -15.07 0.12 10.41
N LYS A 492 -16.04 1.04 10.44
CA LYS A 492 -16.99 1.24 9.32
C LYS A 492 -16.28 1.70 8.05
N ARG A 493 -15.37 2.68 8.14
CA ARG A 493 -14.65 3.21 6.97
C ARG A 493 -13.62 2.24 6.41
N THR A 494 -12.96 1.46 7.25
CA THR A 494 -12.01 0.42 6.78
C THR A 494 -12.72 -0.74 6.12
N LEU A 495 -13.85 -1.22 6.68
CA LEU A 495 -14.68 -2.24 6.05
C LEU A 495 -15.28 -1.74 4.73
N GLN A 496 -15.83 -0.52 4.70
CA GLN A 496 -16.37 0.06 3.47
C GLN A 496 -15.28 0.13 2.38
N ALA A 497 -14.09 0.64 2.70
CA ALA A 497 -12.99 0.68 1.74
C ALA A 497 -12.51 -0.71 1.28
N ALA A 498 -12.60 -1.74 2.14
CA ALA A 498 -12.30 -3.11 1.76
C ALA A 498 -13.29 -3.62 0.69
N ASN A 499 -14.58 -3.31 0.87
CA ASN A 499 -15.64 -3.74 -0.03
C ASN A 499 -15.69 -2.91 -1.32
N ASP A 500 -15.56 -1.58 -1.23
CA ASP A 500 -15.60 -0.67 -2.38
C ASP A 500 -14.42 -0.94 -3.34
N ASP A 501 -13.21 -1.17 -2.81
CA ASP A 501 -12.01 -1.44 -3.61
C ASP A 501 -11.79 -2.96 -3.89
N GLN A 502 -12.54 -3.86 -3.24
CA GLN A 502 -12.29 -5.32 -3.21
C GLN A 502 -10.90 -5.71 -2.67
N SER A 503 -10.45 -5.04 -1.60
CA SER A 503 -9.13 -5.21 -0.99
C SER A 503 -9.10 -6.21 0.16
N GLU A 504 -8.18 -7.19 0.09
CA GLU A 504 -7.97 -8.18 1.17
C GLU A 504 -7.28 -7.58 2.41
N MET A 505 -6.72 -6.36 2.30
CA MET A 505 -6.19 -5.60 3.44
C MET A 505 -6.51 -4.10 3.30
N VAL A 506 -6.80 -3.44 4.43
CA VAL A 506 -7.00 -1.97 4.47
C VAL A 506 -6.16 -1.34 5.56
N ARG A 507 -5.36 -0.34 5.18
CA ARG A 507 -4.34 0.32 5.99
C ARG A 507 -4.80 1.71 6.46
N VAL A 508 -4.54 2.05 7.72
CA VAL A 508 -4.87 3.35 8.35
C VAL A 508 -3.66 4.07 8.93
N GLN A 509 -3.76 5.39 9.14
CA GLN A 509 -2.68 6.20 9.70
C GLN A 509 -2.55 6.03 11.22
N LYS A 510 -1.31 6.04 11.71
CA LYS A 510 -0.95 6.07 13.14
C LYS A 510 -0.86 7.50 13.68
N VAL A 511 -1.59 7.78 14.76
CA VAL A 511 -1.43 9.01 15.56
C VAL A 511 -0.76 8.67 16.88
N VAL A 512 0.28 9.40 17.26
CA VAL A 512 1.04 9.20 18.50
C VAL A 512 0.64 10.24 19.54
N PHE A 513 0.22 9.79 20.73
CA PHE A 513 -0.09 10.66 21.88
C PHE A 513 0.68 10.23 23.14
N GLN A 514 0.74 11.13 24.13
CA GLN A 514 1.29 10.83 25.46
C GLN A 514 0.16 10.57 26.45
N ASP A 515 0.38 9.72 27.44
CA ASP A 515 -0.64 9.31 28.42
C ASP A 515 -1.38 10.47 29.12
N LYS A 516 -0.70 11.61 29.32
CA LYS A 516 -1.26 12.84 29.92
C LYS A 516 -1.95 13.79 28.93
N THR A 517 -2.16 13.37 27.68
CA THR A 517 -2.71 14.21 26.59
C THR A 517 -3.87 13.51 25.91
N SER A 518 -4.83 14.26 25.35
CA SER A 518 -5.92 13.66 24.59
C SER A 518 -5.40 13.04 23.29
N HIS A 519 -5.89 11.85 22.91
CA HIS A 519 -5.55 11.22 21.64
C HIS A 519 -5.86 12.12 20.43
N LYS A 520 -6.94 12.92 20.49
CA LYS A 520 -7.29 13.93 19.46
C LYS A 520 -6.31 15.10 19.36
N SER A 521 -5.36 15.20 20.29
CA SER A 521 -4.23 16.15 20.26
C SER A 521 -2.87 15.50 19.93
N GLY A 522 -2.89 14.20 19.61
CA GLY A 522 -1.72 13.47 19.15
C GLY A 522 -1.19 13.97 17.81
N LYS A 523 0.00 13.50 17.43
CA LYS A 523 0.66 13.85 16.17
C LYS A 523 0.74 12.63 15.27
N LEU A 524 0.44 12.79 13.98
CA LEU A 524 0.75 11.77 12.97
C LEU A 524 2.23 11.37 13.04
N ASP A 525 2.49 10.08 12.86
CA ASP A 525 3.85 9.57 12.77
C ASP A 525 4.57 10.12 11.52
N GLY A 526 5.90 10.19 11.55
CA GLY A 526 6.70 10.68 10.43
C GLY A 526 6.50 9.87 9.14
N ASN A 527 6.16 8.58 9.25
CA ASN A 527 5.86 7.72 8.11
C ASN A 527 4.50 8.03 7.45
N GLU A 528 3.58 8.73 8.12
CA GLU A 528 2.26 9.04 7.57
C GLU A 528 2.31 10.07 6.42
N ARG A 529 3.44 10.78 6.27
CA ARG A 529 3.67 11.71 5.14
C ARG A 529 3.61 11.05 3.76
N TYR A 530 3.75 9.73 3.70
CA TYR A 530 3.68 8.93 2.46
C TYR A 530 2.26 8.42 2.15
N PHE A 531 1.33 8.55 3.10
CA PHE A 531 -0.05 8.05 2.99
C PHE A 531 -1.05 9.19 3.24
N GLN A 532 -0.84 10.33 2.56
CA GLN A 532 -1.66 11.54 2.68
C GLN A 532 -2.86 11.58 1.71
N GLU A 533 -2.92 10.65 0.76
CA GLU A 533 -4.01 10.47 -0.21
C GLU A 533 -4.45 9.00 -0.22
N GLN A 534 -5.68 8.71 -0.65
CA GLN A 534 -6.13 7.32 -0.79
C GLN A 534 -5.38 6.65 -1.94
N LYS A 535 -4.83 5.47 -1.67
CA LYS A 535 -4.01 4.73 -2.64
C LYS A 535 -4.36 3.25 -2.61
N ILE A 536 -4.67 2.68 -3.76
CA ILE A 536 -4.74 1.24 -3.95
C ILE A 536 -3.33 0.75 -4.31
N VAL A 537 -2.84 -0.27 -3.61
CA VAL A 537 -1.55 -0.91 -3.85
C VAL A 537 -1.81 -2.33 -4.37
N PRO A 538 -1.79 -2.56 -5.69
CA PRO A 538 -1.94 -3.89 -6.25
C PRO A 538 -0.66 -4.71 -6.08
N ASN A 539 -0.80 -5.96 -5.62
CA ASN A 539 0.24 -6.97 -5.45
C ASN A 539 1.49 -6.44 -4.70
N SER A 540 1.44 -6.48 -3.36
CA SER A 540 2.41 -5.80 -2.48
C SER A 540 3.86 -6.30 -2.56
N ASN A 541 4.13 -7.42 -3.22
CA ASN A 541 5.50 -7.81 -3.63
C ASN A 541 6.17 -6.79 -4.58
N LYS A 542 5.43 -5.78 -5.09
CA LYS A 542 5.89 -4.81 -6.08
C LYS A 542 6.02 -3.36 -5.60
N SER A 543 5.80 -3.06 -4.31
CA SER A 543 5.93 -1.68 -3.81
C SER A 543 6.62 -1.59 -2.45
N ALA A 544 7.86 -1.11 -2.44
CA ALA A 544 8.59 -0.81 -1.20
C ALA A 544 7.90 0.26 -0.33
N GLU A 545 6.94 1.01 -0.87
CA GLU A 545 6.23 2.05 -0.10
C GLU A 545 5.31 1.50 0.99
N ILE A 546 4.52 0.45 0.72
CA ILE A 546 3.56 -0.05 1.72
C ILE A 546 4.27 -0.58 2.97
N LEU A 547 5.48 -1.14 2.77
CA LEU A 547 6.37 -1.59 3.82
C LEU A 547 6.66 -0.50 4.87
N LYS A 548 6.53 0.80 4.57
CA LYS A 548 6.65 1.89 5.58
C LYS A 548 5.68 1.72 6.78
N SER A 549 4.63 0.92 6.61
CA SER A 549 3.70 0.49 7.64
C SER A 549 3.97 -0.98 8.02
N TRP A 550 4.37 -1.22 9.26
CA TRP A 550 4.88 -2.52 9.73
C TRP A 550 4.13 -3.08 10.95
N HIS A 551 3.31 -2.27 11.61
CA HIS A 551 2.63 -2.66 12.84
C HIS A 551 1.31 -3.34 12.49
N VAL A 552 1.02 -4.49 13.10
CA VAL A 552 -0.15 -5.30 12.71
C VAL A 552 -1.46 -4.58 12.94
N TRP A 553 -1.50 -3.70 13.93
CA TRP A 553 -2.67 -2.88 14.26
C TRP A 553 -2.88 -1.66 13.35
N GLN A 554 -2.07 -1.45 12.31
CA GLN A 554 -2.37 -0.45 11.27
C GLN A 554 -3.31 -0.99 10.18
N PHE A 555 -3.78 -2.24 10.27
CA PHE A 555 -4.47 -2.93 9.19
C PHE A 555 -5.72 -3.67 9.65
N LEU A 556 -6.73 -3.60 8.78
CA LEU A 556 -7.80 -4.58 8.64
C LEU A 556 -7.29 -5.68 7.68
N TYR A 557 -7.48 -6.95 8.00
CA TYR A 557 -7.08 -8.11 7.19
C TYR A 557 -8.30 -8.98 6.88
N LYS A 558 -8.47 -9.46 5.64
CA LYS A 558 -9.47 -10.49 5.34
C LYS A 558 -9.08 -11.77 6.08
N ARG A 559 -9.97 -12.32 6.91
CA ARG A 559 -9.68 -13.49 7.76
C ARG A 559 -9.29 -14.71 6.92
N GLU A 560 -9.90 -14.84 5.74
CA GLU A 560 -9.61 -15.90 4.78
C GLU A 560 -8.14 -15.91 4.34
N LEU A 561 -7.52 -14.73 4.11
CA LEU A 561 -6.11 -14.59 3.75
C LEU A 561 -5.20 -15.22 4.83
N LEU A 562 -5.50 -14.98 6.11
CA LEU A 562 -4.71 -15.50 7.22
C LEU A 562 -4.83 -17.02 7.35
N ILE A 563 -6.03 -17.58 7.14
CA ILE A 563 -6.30 -19.01 7.30
C ILE A 563 -5.79 -19.81 6.10
N LYS A 564 -6.08 -19.35 4.88
CA LYS A 564 -5.75 -20.05 3.62
C LYS A 564 -4.24 -20.31 3.46
N TYR A 565 -3.40 -19.41 3.97
CA TYR A 565 -1.95 -19.48 3.87
C TYR A 565 -1.24 -19.72 5.21
N ASP A 566 -1.97 -20.15 6.25
CA ASP A 566 -1.47 -20.40 7.62
C ASP A 566 -0.60 -19.26 8.21
N ILE A 567 -1.04 -18.02 8.02
CA ILE A 567 -0.28 -16.83 8.41
C ILE A 567 -0.42 -16.61 9.92
N LYS A 568 0.63 -16.98 10.65
CA LYS A 568 0.70 -16.94 12.12
C LYS A 568 1.91 -16.16 12.62
N PHE A 569 1.77 -15.54 13.80
CA PHE A 569 2.89 -15.00 14.54
C PHE A 569 3.80 -16.16 14.98
N LYS A 570 5.08 -16.12 14.58
CA LYS A 570 6.09 -17.16 14.89
C LYS A 570 6.87 -16.89 16.19
N SER A 571 6.60 -15.76 16.84
CA SER A 571 7.24 -15.33 18.08
C SER A 571 6.23 -14.73 19.05
N GLY A 572 6.45 -14.92 20.36
CA GLY A 572 5.61 -14.35 21.39
C GLY A 572 5.66 -12.82 21.49
N GLN A 573 6.80 -12.16 21.21
CA GLN A 573 6.98 -10.72 21.49
C GLN A 573 7.89 -9.98 20.47
N TRP A 574 7.84 -8.64 20.55
CA TRP A 574 8.78 -7.64 19.99
C TRP A 574 8.81 -7.35 18.50
N GLU A 575 8.65 -8.35 17.64
CA GLU A 575 8.75 -8.15 16.20
C GLU A 575 7.54 -8.76 15.48
N GLU A 576 6.99 -7.97 14.56
CA GLU A 576 5.69 -8.25 13.92
C GLU A 576 5.79 -8.24 12.39
N ARG A 577 6.90 -7.73 11.85
CA ARG A 577 7.14 -7.66 10.40
C ARG A 577 7.08 -9.02 9.72
N GLY A 578 7.48 -10.10 10.40
CA GLY A 578 7.41 -11.45 9.86
C GLY A 578 5.99 -11.88 9.49
N PHE A 579 4.99 -11.47 10.28
CA PHE A 579 3.57 -11.69 9.99
C PHE A 579 3.09 -10.78 8.85
N VAL A 580 3.38 -9.47 8.94
CA VAL A 580 2.90 -8.48 7.96
C VAL A 580 3.49 -8.72 6.56
N CYS A 581 4.76 -9.14 6.46
CA CYS A 581 5.38 -9.48 5.17
C CYS A 581 4.76 -10.74 4.53
N GLU A 582 4.37 -11.73 5.33
CA GLU A 582 3.69 -12.91 4.80
C GLU A 582 2.27 -12.53 4.30
N CYS A 583 1.55 -11.64 5.00
CA CYS A 583 0.31 -11.05 4.45
C CYS A 583 0.56 -10.32 3.13
N TYR A 584 1.64 -9.54 3.02
CA TYR A 584 2.01 -8.83 1.78
C TYR A 584 2.40 -9.78 0.64
N ARG A 585 2.97 -10.94 0.95
CA ARG A 585 3.35 -11.95 -0.04
C ARG A 585 2.13 -12.51 -0.76
N HIS A 586 1.02 -12.72 -0.05
CA HIS A 586 -0.16 -13.45 -0.53
C HIS A 586 -1.36 -12.56 -0.88
N THR A 587 -1.41 -11.30 -0.42
CA THR A 587 -2.50 -10.37 -0.76
C THR A 587 -2.40 -9.86 -2.20
N ASN A 588 -3.54 -9.85 -2.89
CA ASN A 588 -3.66 -9.30 -4.23
C ASN A 588 -3.73 -7.78 -4.22
N GLN A 589 -4.28 -7.17 -3.15
CA GLN A 589 -4.52 -5.73 -3.09
C GLN A 589 -4.62 -5.19 -1.65
N ILE A 590 -4.06 -3.99 -1.46
CA ILE A 590 -4.12 -3.25 -0.20
C ILE A 590 -4.66 -1.83 -0.45
N THR A 591 -5.76 -1.46 0.20
CA THR A 591 -6.22 -0.05 0.21
C THR A 591 -5.55 0.71 1.33
N CYS A 592 -4.94 1.85 1.02
CA CYS A 592 -4.36 2.76 2.01
C CYS A 592 -5.26 3.98 2.18
N LEU A 593 -5.83 4.17 3.37
CA LEU A 593 -6.67 5.31 3.69
C LEU A 593 -5.86 6.46 4.33
N PRO A 594 -6.08 7.72 3.91
CA PRO A 594 -5.36 8.89 4.41
C PRO A 594 -5.99 9.46 5.69
N LEU A 595 -6.46 8.59 6.58
CA LEU A 595 -7.17 8.96 7.80
C LEU A 595 -6.51 8.38 9.06
N PRO A 596 -6.46 9.14 10.17
CA PRO A 596 -6.13 8.62 11.50
C PRO A 596 -7.02 7.43 11.88
N GLY A 597 -6.42 6.25 12.10
CA GLY A 597 -7.14 5.05 12.51
C GLY A 597 -6.85 4.64 13.94
N VAL A 598 -5.57 4.48 14.28
CA VAL A 598 -5.14 4.06 15.63
C VAL A 598 -4.36 5.17 16.31
N ALA A 599 -4.76 5.45 17.55
CA ALA A 599 -4.04 6.32 18.47
C ALA A 599 -3.12 5.48 19.36
N TYR A 600 -1.83 5.55 19.07
CA TYR A 600 -0.74 4.88 19.77
C TYR A 600 -0.28 5.66 21.01
N ARG A 601 -0.33 5.02 22.18
CA ARG A 601 -0.04 5.60 23.50
C ARG A 601 1.44 5.41 23.87
N LYS A 602 2.20 6.51 23.96
CA LYS A 602 3.55 6.47 24.55
C LYS A 602 3.51 6.49 26.07
N ARG A 603 3.66 5.30 26.67
CA ARG A 603 3.89 5.06 28.11
C ARG A 603 5.35 5.35 28.52
N SER A 604 5.57 5.85 29.73
CA SER A 604 6.92 5.98 30.33
C SER A 604 7.53 4.63 30.72
N ASP A 605 6.66 3.66 30.99
CA ASP A 605 7.01 2.38 31.64
C ASP A 605 7.10 1.25 30.58
N SER A 606 7.22 1.63 29.30
CA SER A 606 7.12 0.73 28.15
C SER A 606 8.20 -0.36 28.18
N THR A 607 7.76 -1.58 27.87
CA THR A 607 8.56 -2.81 27.84
C THR A 607 9.81 -2.70 26.94
N MET A 608 9.80 -1.81 25.94
CA MET A 608 10.91 -1.53 25.01
C MET A 608 12.25 -1.10 25.67
N SER A 609 12.27 -0.89 26.99
CA SER A 609 13.41 -0.41 27.78
C SER A 609 14.23 -1.50 28.49
N LYS A 610 13.78 -2.77 28.51
CA LYS A 610 14.47 -3.85 29.22
C LYS A 610 15.54 -4.54 28.36
N VAL A 611 16.66 -4.92 28.99
CA VAL A 611 17.67 -5.82 28.39
C VAL A 611 17.04 -7.20 28.20
N ARG A 612 17.30 -7.84 27.06
CA ARG A 612 16.58 -9.04 26.63
C ARG A 612 17.39 -10.32 26.83
N THR A 613 16.69 -11.46 26.77
CA THR A 613 17.26 -12.80 26.97
C THR A 613 17.79 -13.41 25.66
N GLU A 614 18.52 -14.53 25.76
CA GLU A 614 18.91 -15.35 24.61
C GLU A 614 17.69 -15.82 23.79
N ASN A 615 16.57 -16.13 24.47
CA ASN A 615 15.33 -16.54 23.83
C ASN A 615 14.67 -15.40 23.03
N ASP A 616 14.75 -14.15 23.52
CA ASP A 616 14.26 -12.98 22.77
C ASP A 616 15.07 -12.76 21.48
N LEU A 617 16.39 -12.98 21.51
CA LEU A 617 17.20 -12.92 20.28
C LEU A 617 16.82 -14.05 19.33
N ALA A 618 16.63 -15.29 19.82
CA ALA A 618 16.16 -16.39 18.99
C ALA A 618 14.82 -16.07 18.29
N MET A 619 13.84 -15.54 19.02
CA MET A 619 12.55 -15.08 18.46
C MET A 619 12.72 -13.94 17.43
N PHE A 620 13.66 -13.03 17.65
CA PHE A 620 13.94 -11.96 16.70
C PHE A 620 14.52 -12.49 15.40
N LEU A 621 15.48 -13.42 15.47
CA LEU A 621 16.05 -14.08 14.29
C LEU A 621 15.00 -14.88 13.51
N THR A 622 14.09 -15.60 14.19
CA THR A 622 12.94 -16.27 13.55
C THR A 622 12.03 -15.30 12.77
N ASN A 623 11.93 -14.03 13.20
CA ASN A 623 11.22 -13.00 12.43
C ASN A 623 12.02 -12.53 11.21
N ILE A 624 13.35 -12.38 11.32
CA ILE A 624 14.21 -12.05 10.18
C ILE A 624 14.09 -13.15 9.12
N GLU A 625 14.18 -14.43 9.51
CA GLU A 625 13.96 -15.60 8.64
C GLU A 625 12.59 -15.52 7.93
N SER A 626 11.53 -15.18 8.67
CA SER A 626 10.19 -15.03 8.10
C SER A 626 10.10 -13.87 7.11
N VAL A 627 10.72 -12.73 7.40
CA VAL A 627 10.79 -11.58 6.48
C VAL A 627 11.57 -11.93 5.21
N GLN A 628 12.74 -12.56 5.34
CA GLN A 628 13.53 -13.00 4.18
C GLN A 628 12.74 -14.00 3.32
N LYS A 629 12.13 -15.02 3.94
CA LYS A 629 11.28 -15.99 3.22
C LYS A 629 10.10 -15.33 2.51
N SER A 630 9.42 -14.38 3.18
CA SER A 630 8.26 -13.69 2.61
C SER A 630 8.64 -12.89 1.37
N MET A 631 9.72 -12.12 1.50
CA MET A 631 10.15 -11.08 0.56
C MET A 631 11.10 -11.59 -0.54
N ARG A 632 11.55 -12.86 -0.50
CA ARG A 632 12.52 -13.41 -1.46
C ARG A 632 12.04 -13.24 -2.91
N GLY A 633 12.88 -12.62 -3.74
CA GLY A 633 12.59 -12.33 -5.15
C GLY A 633 11.59 -11.18 -5.38
N SER A 634 11.18 -10.46 -4.33
CA SER A 634 10.37 -9.25 -4.46
C SER A 634 11.23 -8.02 -4.75
N ALA A 635 10.64 -6.99 -5.38
CA ALA A 635 11.32 -5.72 -5.66
C ALA A 635 11.71 -4.93 -4.38
N ALA A 636 11.34 -5.43 -3.20
CA ALA A 636 11.58 -4.78 -1.92
C ALA A 636 12.35 -5.66 -0.91
N GLU A 637 12.93 -6.78 -1.37
CA GLU A 637 13.71 -7.70 -0.53
C GLU A 637 14.87 -6.98 0.19
N GLY A 638 15.76 -6.31 -0.55
CA GLY A 638 16.89 -5.60 0.02
C GLY A 638 16.49 -4.45 0.95
N PHE A 639 15.35 -3.80 0.70
CA PHE A 639 14.80 -2.80 1.62
C PHE A 639 14.36 -3.42 2.96
N ALA A 640 13.68 -4.57 2.92
CA ALA A 640 13.33 -5.32 4.12
C ALA A 640 14.58 -5.82 4.86
N ARG A 641 15.58 -6.32 4.13
CA ARG A 641 16.91 -6.73 4.64
C ARG A 641 17.60 -5.57 5.39
N TYR A 642 17.70 -4.39 4.76
CA TYR A 642 18.27 -3.19 5.37
C TYR A 642 17.51 -2.72 6.63
N GLN A 643 16.19 -2.91 6.71
CA GLN A 643 15.46 -2.63 7.93
C GLN A 643 15.72 -3.64 9.05
N MET A 644 15.86 -4.93 8.74
CA MET A 644 16.12 -5.95 9.76
C MET A 644 17.50 -5.75 10.39
N ILE A 645 18.54 -5.47 9.59
CA ILE A 645 19.88 -5.16 10.13
C ILE A 645 19.86 -3.85 10.93
N ASN A 646 19.17 -2.81 10.46
CA ASN A 646 19.04 -1.56 11.23
C ASN A 646 18.30 -1.76 12.56
N ALA A 647 17.34 -2.68 12.62
CA ALA A 647 16.63 -3.04 13.85
C ALA A 647 17.52 -3.85 14.82
N LEU A 648 18.33 -4.80 14.31
CA LEU A 648 19.33 -5.54 15.09
C LEU A 648 20.39 -4.59 15.69
N MET A 649 20.79 -3.57 14.93
CA MET A 649 21.76 -2.53 15.32
C MET A 649 21.17 -1.41 16.20
N LEU A 650 19.97 -1.57 16.76
CA LEU A 650 19.45 -0.67 17.79
C LEU A 650 20.12 -0.99 19.15
N PRO A 651 20.47 -0.01 20.00
CA PRO A 651 21.30 -0.23 21.19
C PRO A 651 20.83 -1.36 22.13
N GLN A 652 19.52 -1.55 22.27
CA GLN A 652 18.92 -2.61 23.07
C GLN A 652 19.05 -4.01 22.44
N TRP A 653 19.02 -4.13 21.11
CA TRP A 653 19.26 -5.39 20.41
C TRP A 653 20.76 -5.68 20.32
N TRP A 654 21.59 -4.67 20.01
CA TRP A 654 23.05 -4.83 19.97
C TRP A 654 23.63 -5.33 21.31
N LYS A 655 23.23 -4.73 22.44
CA LYS A 655 23.60 -5.24 23.78
C LYS A 655 23.12 -6.67 24.05
N THR A 656 22.00 -7.08 23.46
CA THR A 656 21.51 -8.46 23.57
C THR A 656 22.39 -9.41 22.74
N VAL A 657 22.80 -9.00 21.54
CA VAL A 657 23.73 -9.74 20.67
C VAL A 657 25.10 -9.90 21.36
N GLN A 658 25.69 -8.83 21.92
CA GLN A 658 26.92 -8.89 22.72
C GLN A 658 26.78 -9.81 23.95
N HIS A 659 25.65 -9.77 24.67
CA HIS A 659 25.39 -10.64 25.82
C HIS A 659 25.23 -12.13 25.44
N VAL A 660 24.70 -12.44 24.26
CA VAL A 660 24.64 -13.83 23.76
C VAL A 660 26.01 -14.29 23.27
N ALA A 661 26.75 -13.44 22.56
CA ALA A 661 28.09 -13.74 22.07
C ALA A 661 29.08 -14.05 23.20
N SER A 662 29.09 -13.26 24.27
CA SER A 662 29.90 -13.54 25.48
C SER A 662 29.60 -14.88 26.16
N LYS A 663 28.46 -15.53 25.86
CA LYS A 663 28.06 -16.84 26.39
C LYS A 663 28.21 -18.00 25.40
N LYS A 664 28.09 -17.73 24.10
CA LYS A 664 28.03 -18.77 23.03
C LYS A 664 29.21 -18.73 22.06
N GLY A 665 30.06 -17.73 22.16
CA GLY A 665 31.07 -17.37 21.17
C GLY A 665 30.51 -16.43 20.10
N GLU A 666 31.35 -15.49 19.68
CA GLU A 666 31.04 -14.49 18.66
C GLU A 666 30.74 -15.15 17.32
N ALA A 667 31.63 -16.04 16.84
CA ALA A 667 31.46 -16.77 15.58
C ALA A 667 30.15 -17.60 15.52
N ASN A 668 29.75 -18.26 16.61
CA ASN A 668 28.49 -19.01 16.68
C ASN A 668 27.28 -18.06 16.58
N THR A 669 27.37 -16.92 17.26
CA THR A 669 26.33 -15.88 17.25
C THR A 669 26.20 -15.26 15.85
N LEU A 670 27.32 -14.94 15.18
CA LEU A 670 27.33 -14.44 13.80
C LEU A 670 26.76 -15.46 12.82
N ASN A 671 27.20 -16.73 12.87
CA ASN A 671 26.67 -17.78 12.01
C ASN A 671 25.14 -17.92 12.12
N ARG A 672 24.59 -17.83 13.34
CA ARG A 672 23.13 -17.87 13.55
C ARG A 672 22.42 -16.62 13.03
N ILE A 673 23.04 -15.45 13.11
CA ILE A 673 22.50 -14.22 12.51
C ILE A 673 22.56 -14.30 10.98
N ALA A 674 23.68 -14.76 10.40
CA ALA A 674 23.86 -14.95 8.96
C ALA A 674 22.82 -15.91 8.38
N GLN A 675 22.59 -17.06 9.04
CA GLN A 675 21.53 -18.01 8.68
C GLN A 675 20.14 -17.34 8.63
N ALA A 676 19.85 -16.43 9.56
CA ALA A 676 18.57 -15.71 9.58
C ALA A 676 18.42 -14.66 8.46
N PHE A 677 19.53 -14.04 8.03
CA PHE A 677 19.57 -13.13 6.88
C PHE A 677 19.62 -13.85 5.53
N GLY A 678 20.01 -15.13 5.50
CA GLY A 678 20.19 -15.91 4.28
C GLY A 678 21.50 -15.56 3.55
N SER A 679 21.66 -16.07 2.33
CA SER A 679 22.85 -15.83 1.52
C SER A 679 22.97 -14.38 1.04
N PRO A 680 24.21 -13.90 0.78
CA PRO A 680 24.48 -12.66 0.05
C PRO A 680 24.19 -12.83 -1.45
N GLU A 681 22.92 -13.02 -1.81
CA GLU A 681 22.45 -12.89 -3.21
C GLU A 681 22.25 -11.39 -3.56
N SER A 682 22.01 -11.08 -4.85
CA SER A 682 22.09 -9.74 -5.46
C SER A 682 21.05 -8.68 -5.01
N GLY A 683 20.54 -8.76 -3.78
CA GLY A 683 19.58 -7.82 -3.19
C GLY A 683 20.20 -6.64 -2.41
N ASP A 684 21.51 -6.64 -2.17
CA ASP A 684 22.19 -5.59 -1.38
C ASP A 684 22.32 -4.24 -2.13
N ASP A 685 21.98 -4.18 -3.43
CA ASP A 685 21.91 -2.93 -4.21
C ASP A 685 20.51 -2.28 -4.30
N ALA A 686 19.63 -2.60 -3.35
CA ALA A 686 18.30 -2.00 -3.27
C ALA A 686 18.32 -0.47 -3.22
N ASP A 687 17.49 0.18 -4.05
CA ASP A 687 17.33 1.62 -4.01
C ASP A 687 16.64 2.07 -2.70
N LEU A 688 17.37 2.86 -1.91
CA LEU A 688 16.91 3.45 -0.67
C LEU A 688 16.52 4.93 -0.82
N SER A 689 16.48 5.48 -2.05
CA SER A 689 16.20 6.89 -2.34
C SER A 689 14.96 7.44 -1.61
N ASP A 690 13.85 6.70 -1.65
CA ASP A 690 12.58 7.02 -0.98
C ASP A 690 12.64 6.99 0.56
N PHE A 691 13.75 6.55 1.14
CA PHE A 691 13.96 6.31 2.58
C PHE A 691 15.17 7.08 3.15
N PRO A 692 15.14 8.42 3.20
CA PRO A 692 16.33 9.23 3.52
C PRO A 692 17.06 8.84 4.81
N SER A 693 16.33 8.43 5.86
CA SER A 693 16.92 8.02 7.15
C SER A 693 17.62 6.66 7.13
N LEU A 694 17.25 5.78 6.20
CA LEU A 694 17.88 4.47 6.00
C LEU A 694 19.02 4.60 4.99
N ASN A 695 18.81 5.35 3.91
CA ASN A 695 19.82 5.67 2.90
C ASN A 695 21.04 6.38 3.52
N LEU A 696 20.81 7.34 4.42
CA LEU A 696 21.86 7.99 5.24
C LEU A 696 22.71 7.01 6.07
N GLN A 697 22.20 5.81 6.34
CA GLN A 697 22.88 4.77 7.10
C GLN A 697 23.37 3.62 6.20
N ARG A 698 23.11 3.64 4.89
CA ARG A 698 23.41 2.54 3.96
C ARG A 698 24.87 2.04 4.09
N PRO A 699 25.92 2.90 4.14
CA PRO A 699 27.30 2.44 4.35
C PRO A 699 27.47 1.56 5.61
N ARG A 700 26.92 2.02 6.74
CA ARG A 700 26.99 1.33 8.04
C ARG A 700 26.24 0.01 8.03
N LEU A 701 25.06 -0.01 7.40
CA LEU A 701 24.21 -1.21 7.37
C LEU A 701 24.75 -2.25 6.39
N LEU A 702 25.36 -1.83 5.27
CA LEU A 702 26.07 -2.72 4.36
C LEU A 702 27.30 -3.33 5.06
N LEU A 703 28.11 -2.50 5.74
CA LEU A 703 29.26 -3.00 6.51
C LEU A 703 28.83 -4.02 7.56
N ALA A 704 27.75 -3.75 8.30
CA ALA A 704 27.22 -4.69 9.29
C ALA A 704 26.73 -6.02 8.67
N LEU A 705 26.07 -6.00 7.50
CA LEU A 705 25.67 -7.22 6.80
C LEU A 705 26.89 -8.04 6.33
N GLN A 706 27.86 -7.38 5.69
CA GLN A 706 29.05 -8.06 5.17
C GLN A 706 29.93 -8.61 6.30
N ALA A 707 30.03 -7.90 7.43
CA ALA A 707 30.70 -8.38 8.64
C ALA A 707 30.00 -9.61 9.27
N ILE A 708 28.67 -9.72 9.15
CA ILE A 708 27.92 -10.91 9.57
C ILE A 708 28.24 -12.11 8.66
N TYR A 709 28.20 -11.94 7.34
CA TYR A 709 28.47 -13.05 6.39
C TYR A 709 29.93 -13.54 6.49
N THR A 710 30.89 -12.62 6.55
CA THR A 710 32.33 -12.94 6.72
C THR A 710 32.75 -13.31 8.15
N SER A 711 31.81 -13.38 9.10
CA SER A 711 32.06 -13.69 10.51
C SER A 711 33.06 -12.76 11.24
N ARG A 712 33.13 -11.47 10.83
CA ARG A 712 34.01 -10.44 11.40
C ARG A 712 33.32 -9.63 12.51
N TRP A 713 33.43 -10.12 13.74
CA TRP A 713 32.80 -9.51 14.92
C TRP A 713 33.32 -8.10 15.23
N ASP A 714 34.62 -7.89 15.08
CA ASP A 714 35.33 -6.62 15.24
C ASP A 714 34.74 -5.53 14.34
N ILE A 715 34.56 -5.83 13.05
CA ILE A 715 33.97 -4.92 12.08
C ILE A 715 32.46 -4.72 12.33
N LEU A 716 31.75 -5.76 12.78
CA LEU A 716 30.34 -5.61 13.17
C LEU A 716 30.18 -4.64 14.34
N GLU A 717 31.06 -4.71 15.35
CA GLU A 717 31.01 -3.80 16.50
C GLU A 717 31.30 -2.34 16.09
N ILE A 718 32.28 -2.12 15.21
CA ILE A 718 32.55 -0.80 14.61
C ILE A 718 31.28 -0.22 13.97
N ALA A 719 30.58 -1.01 13.14
CA ALA A 719 29.36 -0.59 12.46
C ALA A 719 28.16 -0.40 13.42
N ALA A 720 28.05 -1.24 14.46
CA ALA A 720 26.98 -1.19 15.45
C ALA A 720 27.07 0.07 16.32
N ASP A 721 28.22 0.25 16.99
CA ASP A 721 28.48 1.31 17.95
C ASP A 721 28.85 2.65 17.29
N ARG A 722 29.13 2.65 15.98
CA ARG A 722 29.60 3.81 15.20
C ARG A 722 30.94 4.33 15.71
N LYS A 723 31.86 3.41 15.99
CA LYS A 723 33.22 3.73 16.41
C LYS A 723 33.99 4.35 15.22
N GLU A 724 34.89 5.27 15.54
CA GLU A 724 35.99 5.64 14.66
C GLU A 724 36.97 4.46 14.58
N ILE A 725 37.51 4.20 13.40
CA ILE A 725 38.49 3.15 13.15
C ILE A 725 39.89 3.77 13.32
N PRO A 726 40.80 3.20 14.13
CA PRO A 726 42.19 3.63 14.16
C PRO A 726 42.82 3.51 12.76
N GLN A 727 43.53 4.55 12.31
CA GLN A 727 44.07 4.58 10.94
C GLN A 727 45.00 3.39 10.61
N ALA A 728 45.80 2.94 11.58
CA ALA A 728 46.64 1.75 11.42
C ALA A 728 45.82 0.46 11.19
N GLU A 729 44.68 0.30 11.89
CA GLU A 729 43.78 -0.85 11.73
C GLU A 729 43.05 -0.80 10.38
N TYR A 730 42.57 0.38 9.97
CA TYR A 730 41.96 0.56 8.66
C TYR A 730 42.92 0.23 7.51
N LEU A 731 44.16 0.74 7.57
CA LEU A 731 45.19 0.44 6.56
C LEU A 731 45.56 -1.04 6.56
N ALA A 732 45.70 -1.68 7.72
CA ALA A 732 45.97 -3.11 7.82
C ALA A 732 44.86 -3.97 7.17
N GLU A 733 43.58 -3.63 7.41
CA GLU A 733 42.44 -4.34 6.81
C GLU A 733 42.38 -4.14 5.29
N MET A 734 42.69 -2.94 4.77
CA MET A 734 42.76 -2.69 3.32
C MET A 734 43.94 -3.43 2.64
N LEU A 735 45.03 -3.67 3.36
CA LEU A 735 46.20 -4.41 2.87
C LEU A 735 46.02 -5.92 2.86
N HIS A 736 45.11 -6.46 3.69
CA HIS A 736 44.80 -7.88 3.68
C HIS A 736 44.39 -8.30 2.26
N ASN A 737 44.91 -9.44 1.79
CA ASN A 737 44.58 -9.95 0.47
C ASN A 737 43.33 -10.84 0.60
N PRO A 738 42.17 -10.43 0.04
CA PRO A 738 40.93 -11.16 0.24
C PRO A 738 41.03 -12.57 -0.33
N GLN A 739 40.67 -13.57 0.48
CA GLN A 739 40.73 -14.99 0.11
C GLN A 739 39.55 -15.42 -0.80
N ASN A 740 38.50 -14.61 -0.86
CA ASN A 740 37.27 -14.84 -1.61
C ASN A 740 36.58 -13.50 -1.92
N ASP A 741 35.50 -13.53 -2.71
CA ASP A 741 34.74 -12.32 -3.05
C ASP A 741 34.02 -11.69 -1.86
N GLU A 742 33.65 -12.45 -0.82
CA GLU A 742 32.97 -11.91 0.36
C GLU A 742 33.91 -11.00 1.17
N GLU A 743 35.18 -11.38 1.34
CA GLU A 743 36.22 -10.53 1.94
C GLU A 743 36.50 -9.28 1.08
N ARG A 744 36.46 -9.39 -0.25
CA ARG A 744 36.60 -8.22 -1.14
C ARG A 744 35.41 -7.25 -0.98
N ILE A 745 34.18 -7.78 -0.95
CA ILE A 745 32.96 -6.98 -0.77
C ILE A 745 32.93 -6.34 0.64
N LEU A 746 33.46 -7.02 1.66
CA LEU A 746 33.67 -6.45 2.99
C LEU A 746 34.63 -5.25 2.96
N GLN A 747 35.77 -5.36 2.27
CA GLN A 747 36.72 -4.24 2.10
C GLN A 747 36.06 -3.06 1.37
N GLU A 748 35.24 -3.31 0.35
CA GLU A 748 34.48 -2.27 -0.36
C GLU A 748 33.44 -1.60 0.56
N ALA A 749 32.70 -2.39 1.35
CA ALA A 749 31.75 -1.87 2.34
C ALA A 749 32.44 -1.06 3.45
N LEU A 750 33.64 -1.45 3.85
CA LEU A 750 34.46 -0.74 4.84
C LEU A 750 35.00 0.57 4.27
N SER A 751 35.53 0.58 3.04
CA SER A 751 35.92 1.79 2.30
C SER A 751 34.74 2.77 2.13
N LEU A 752 33.52 2.25 1.97
CA LEU A 752 32.29 3.05 1.89
C LEU A 752 31.88 3.64 3.25
N TYR A 753 32.07 2.91 4.35
CA TYR A 753 31.78 3.35 5.72
C TYR A 753 32.83 4.35 6.25
N ALA A 754 34.12 4.06 6.06
CA ALA A 754 35.27 4.78 6.62
C ALA A 754 35.40 6.26 6.20
N ARG A 755 34.62 6.70 5.21
CA ARG A 755 34.77 8.02 4.58
C ARG A 755 34.72 9.20 5.58
N ASN A 756 35.64 10.15 5.41
CA ASN A 756 35.82 11.39 6.18
C ASN A 756 36.06 11.30 7.69
N GLU A 757 35.01 11.11 8.48
CA GLU A 757 35.02 11.37 9.93
C GLU A 757 35.13 10.06 10.74
N LEU A 758 35.31 8.91 10.08
CA LEU A 758 35.23 7.58 10.70
C LEU A 758 36.56 6.82 10.69
N VAL A 759 37.65 7.43 10.25
CA VAL A 759 39.03 6.95 10.47
C VAL A 759 39.79 8.00 11.29
N ALA A 760 40.24 7.61 12.48
CA ALA A 760 40.96 8.47 13.41
C ALA A 760 42.44 8.58 13.00
N THR A 761 42.89 9.77 12.60
CA THR A 761 44.27 10.07 12.21
C THR A 761 45.28 9.64 13.29
N ASP A 762 46.26 8.83 12.91
CA ASP A 762 47.36 8.47 13.80
C ASP A 762 48.41 9.59 13.86
N ARG A 763 48.23 10.50 14.82
CA ARG A 763 49.14 11.62 15.06
C ARG A 763 50.46 11.20 15.68
N ASP A 764 50.48 10.09 16.42
CA ASP A 764 51.71 9.58 17.02
C ASP A 764 52.62 8.97 15.96
N ALA A 765 52.06 8.35 14.90
CA ALA A 765 52.82 7.93 13.73
C ALA A 765 53.52 9.09 13.02
N VAL A 766 52.88 10.26 12.90
CA VAL A 766 53.53 11.47 12.33
C VAL A 766 54.71 11.92 13.21
N LEU A 767 54.51 11.96 14.53
CA LEU A 767 55.51 12.41 15.51
C LEU A 767 56.71 11.46 15.66
N HIS A 768 56.50 10.15 15.49
CA HIS A 768 57.52 9.12 15.67
C HIS A 768 58.01 8.49 14.37
N SER A 769 57.56 9.00 13.21
CA SER A 769 58.01 8.53 11.90
C SER A 769 59.54 8.63 11.79
N LYS A 770 60.17 7.59 11.22
CA LYS A 770 61.48 7.81 10.59
C LYS A 770 61.26 8.82 9.47
N THR A 771 62.10 9.85 9.41
CA THR A 771 62.05 10.84 8.33
C THR A 771 62.13 10.12 6.99
N ILE A 772 61.02 10.06 6.26
CA ILE A 772 60.98 9.48 4.92
C ILE A 772 61.79 10.41 4.03
N GLU A 773 62.92 9.92 3.51
CA GLU A 773 63.91 10.75 2.79
C GLU A 773 63.30 11.42 1.55
N GLN A 774 62.33 10.76 0.90
CA GLN A 774 61.58 11.31 -0.22
C GLN A 774 60.10 10.94 -0.11
N LYS A 775 59.21 11.94 0.00
CA LYS A 775 57.75 11.73 -0.01
C LYS A 775 57.28 11.17 -1.37
N PRO A 776 56.16 10.41 -1.39
CA PRO A 776 55.64 9.82 -2.61
C PRO A 776 55.14 10.85 -3.64
N ARG A 777 54.90 10.37 -4.86
CA ARG A 777 54.22 11.11 -5.93
C ARG A 777 52.81 11.49 -5.48
N LEU A 778 52.41 12.76 -5.63
CA LEU A 778 51.05 13.23 -5.37
C LEU A 778 50.36 13.62 -6.67
N LEU A 779 49.45 12.79 -7.15
CA LEU A 779 48.68 13.04 -8.36
C LEU A 779 47.37 13.78 -8.05
N ILE A 780 47.24 15.01 -8.54
CA ILE A 780 46.04 15.85 -8.37
C ILE A 780 45.23 15.83 -9.68
N HIS A 781 44.13 15.08 -9.69
CA HIS A 781 43.18 15.08 -10.80
C HIS A 781 42.18 16.24 -10.68
N ILE A 782 42.38 17.24 -11.53
CA ILE A 782 41.53 18.42 -11.72
C ILE A 782 40.40 18.05 -12.68
N GLY A 783 39.39 17.35 -12.14
CA GLY A 783 38.28 16.85 -12.93
C GLY A 783 37.39 17.98 -13.48
N SER A 784 37.01 17.88 -14.75
CA SER A 784 36.09 18.83 -15.39
C SER A 784 34.69 18.23 -15.53
N THR A 785 33.68 19.09 -15.51
CA THR A 785 32.27 18.68 -15.58
C THR A 785 31.90 18.03 -16.91
N LYS A 786 31.21 16.88 -16.82
CA LYS A 786 30.80 16.06 -17.98
C LYS A 786 31.97 15.64 -18.89
N THR A 787 33.14 15.37 -18.28
CA THR A 787 34.33 14.75 -18.92
C THR A 787 34.63 13.34 -18.38
N GLY A 788 33.66 12.71 -17.72
CA GLY A 788 33.87 11.39 -17.09
C GLY A 788 34.56 11.43 -15.72
N SER A 789 34.90 12.60 -15.17
CA SER A 789 35.60 12.72 -13.87
C SER A 789 34.94 11.99 -12.69
N THR A 790 33.61 11.84 -12.69
CA THR A 790 32.86 11.07 -11.69
C THR A 790 33.15 9.56 -11.79
N PHE A 791 33.35 9.02 -13.00
CA PHE A 791 33.72 7.61 -13.20
C PHE A 791 35.13 7.33 -12.67
N ILE A 792 36.10 8.21 -12.93
CA ILE A 792 37.46 8.11 -12.36
C ILE A 792 37.37 8.10 -10.82
N GLN A 793 36.58 9.00 -10.22
CA GLN A 793 36.39 9.04 -8.76
C GLN A 793 35.77 7.75 -8.22
N HIS A 794 34.69 7.23 -8.83
CA HIS A 794 34.09 5.97 -8.40
C HIS A 794 35.02 4.76 -8.58
N PHE A 795 35.79 4.70 -9.66
CA PHE A 795 36.78 3.65 -9.89
C PHE A 795 37.86 3.65 -8.80
N LEU A 796 38.42 4.83 -8.47
CA LEU A 796 39.41 4.99 -7.41
C LEU A 796 38.85 4.65 -6.01
N GLU A 797 37.60 5.03 -5.72
CA GLU A 797 36.95 4.76 -4.43
C GLU A 797 36.56 3.29 -4.24
N GLN A 798 36.07 2.63 -5.29
CA GLN A 798 35.70 1.21 -5.29
C GLN A 798 36.95 0.33 -5.15
N ASN A 799 38.04 0.69 -5.81
CA ASN A 799 39.26 -0.11 -5.85
C ASN A 799 40.33 0.25 -4.80
N ARG A 800 39.99 1.05 -3.76
CA ARG A 800 40.95 1.52 -2.73
C ARG A 800 41.86 0.43 -2.18
N ALA A 801 41.31 -0.72 -1.80
CA ALA A 801 42.06 -1.80 -1.18
C ALA A 801 43.06 -2.43 -2.18
N ALA A 802 42.64 -2.66 -3.43
CA ALA A 802 43.50 -3.18 -4.49
C ALA A 802 44.62 -2.19 -4.85
N LEU A 803 44.29 -0.89 -4.96
CA LEU A 803 45.27 0.17 -5.23
C LEU A 803 46.29 0.31 -4.08
N LEU A 804 45.84 0.26 -2.82
CA LEU A 804 46.71 0.42 -1.65
C LEU A 804 47.67 -0.76 -1.46
N ARG A 805 47.22 -2.00 -1.71
CA ARG A 805 48.08 -3.20 -1.68
C ARG A 805 49.30 -3.04 -2.60
N ASP A 806 49.09 -2.41 -3.74
CA ASP A 806 50.07 -2.13 -4.78
C ASP A 806 50.80 -0.78 -4.63
N GLY A 807 50.55 -0.03 -3.56
CA GLY A 807 51.27 1.21 -3.21
C GLY A 807 50.63 2.52 -3.67
N VAL A 808 49.40 2.49 -4.18
CA VAL A 808 48.62 3.67 -4.58
C VAL A 808 47.54 3.99 -3.54
N TYR A 809 47.77 5.03 -2.74
CA TYR A 809 46.83 5.48 -1.72
C TYR A 809 45.83 6.51 -2.27
N VAL A 810 44.53 6.21 -2.14
CA VAL A 810 43.44 7.15 -2.43
C VAL A 810 42.74 7.47 -1.10
N PRO A 811 42.95 8.65 -0.50
CA PRO A 811 42.42 8.94 0.82
C PRO A 811 40.90 8.73 0.95
N GLU A 812 40.49 8.22 2.10
CA GLU A 812 39.09 8.11 2.52
C GLU A 812 38.54 9.44 3.07
N VAL A 813 39.45 10.39 3.37
CA VAL A 813 39.14 11.70 3.95
C VAL A 813 39.10 12.83 2.91
N GLY A 814 38.60 14.00 3.32
CA GLY A 814 38.52 15.20 2.49
C GLY A 814 37.47 15.15 1.37
N LEU A 815 36.63 14.11 1.35
CA LEU A 815 35.59 13.89 0.35
C LEU A 815 34.40 14.84 0.59
N PHE A 816 33.84 15.42 -0.47
CA PHE A 816 32.62 16.22 -0.40
C PHE A 816 31.43 15.42 -0.91
N TRP A 817 30.42 15.28 -0.05
CA TRP A 817 29.10 14.78 -0.40
C TRP A 817 28.01 15.64 0.24
N GLN A 818 26.82 15.59 -0.34
CA GLN A 818 25.64 16.23 0.24
C GLN A 818 24.89 15.23 1.10
N LYS A 819 24.71 15.51 2.40
CA LYS A 819 24.06 14.56 3.34
C LYS A 819 22.67 14.09 2.87
N THR A 820 21.90 14.93 2.19
CA THR A 820 20.59 14.54 1.63
C THR A 820 20.67 13.79 0.29
N ARG A 821 21.80 13.88 -0.42
CA ARG A 821 22.01 13.33 -1.77
C ARG A 821 23.41 12.70 -1.87
N PRO A 822 23.63 11.54 -1.24
CA PRO A 822 24.96 10.92 -1.17
C PRO A 822 25.54 10.53 -2.54
N HIS A 823 24.69 10.40 -3.57
CA HIS A 823 25.10 10.19 -4.97
C HIS A 823 25.69 11.46 -5.64
N LYS A 824 25.46 12.65 -5.09
CA LYS A 824 26.13 13.90 -5.50
C LYS A 824 27.44 14.04 -4.71
N GLN A 825 28.43 13.27 -5.12
CA GLN A 825 29.82 13.40 -4.69
C GLN A 825 30.56 14.46 -5.52
N ALA A 826 31.58 15.09 -4.95
CA ALA A 826 32.53 15.93 -5.69
C ALA A 826 33.99 15.54 -5.36
N GLY A 827 34.25 14.26 -5.04
CA GLY A 827 35.58 13.77 -4.67
C GLY A 827 36.22 14.57 -3.53
N HIS A 828 37.54 14.70 -3.56
CA HIS A 828 38.41 15.28 -2.52
C HIS A 828 38.30 16.82 -2.34
N ALA A 829 37.14 17.42 -2.61
CA ALA A 829 36.97 18.87 -2.68
C ALA A 829 37.30 19.63 -1.37
N ASN A 830 37.25 18.98 -0.20
CA ASN A 830 37.50 19.66 1.08
C ASN A 830 38.99 19.96 1.35
N PHE A 831 39.92 19.34 0.60
CA PHE A 831 41.34 19.70 0.68
C PHE A 831 41.62 21.14 0.22
N VAL A 832 40.84 21.71 -0.72
CA VAL A 832 41.10 23.09 -1.20
C VAL A 832 40.75 24.14 -0.14
N PRO A 833 39.57 24.12 0.51
CA PRO A 833 39.32 24.97 1.67
C PRO A 833 40.34 24.80 2.79
N GLU A 834 40.89 23.61 2.99
CA GLU A 834 41.93 23.38 3.98
C GLU A 834 43.24 24.10 3.62
N ALA A 835 43.80 23.82 2.44
CA ALA A 835 45.02 24.45 1.93
C ALA A 835 44.94 25.99 1.93
N VAL A 836 43.82 26.55 1.44
CA VAL A 836 43.57 28.01 1.38
C VAL A 836 43.57 28.67 2.76
N HIS A 837 43.17 27.97 3.83
CA HIS A 837 43.13 28.52 5.19
C HIS A 837 44.36 28.11 6.03
N GLY A 838 45.36 27.43 5.46
CA GLY A 838 46.55 26.99 6.19
C GLY A 838 46.26 26.04 7.36
N LYS A 839 45.25 25.17 7.21
CA LYS A 839 45.00 24.07 8.15
C LYS A 839 45.68 22.81 7.64
N ASN A 840 46.03 21.90 8.55
CA ASN A 840 46.78 20.69 8.20
C ASN A 840 46.09 19.38 8.58
N ASN A 841 44.84 19.35 9.07
CA ASN A 841 44.22 18.10 9.59
C ASN A 841 44.16 16.94 8.56
N LEU A 842 43.79 17.26 7.31
CA LEU A 842 43.74 16.32 6.17
C LEU A 842 45.15 16.03 5.63
N LYS A 843 46.07 17.00 5.65
CA LYS A 843 47.47 16.74 5.29
C LYS A 843 48.15 15.83 6.32
N GLU A 844 47.99 16.11 7.62
CA GLU A 844 48.38 15.26 8.75
C GLU A 844 47.84 13.84 8.59
N HIS A 845 46.59 13.68 8.14
CA HIS A 845 46.01 12.37 7.88
C HIS A 845 46.70 11.61 6.74
N VAL A 846 47.04 12.29 5.63
CA VAL A 846 47.84 11.69 4.54
C VAL A 846 49.26 11.40 4.99
N ASP A 847 49.90 12.33 5.72
CA ASP A 847 51.24 12.17 6.27
C ASP A 847 51.32 11.01 7.28
N ALA A 848 50.27 10.80 8.08
CA ALA A 848 50.16 9.67 9.01
C ALA A 848 50.07 8.33 8.26
N ALA A 849 49.22 8.22 7.24
CA ALA A 849 49.13 7.02 6.41
C ALA A 849 50.47 6.70 5.72
N VAL A 850 51.12 7.71 5.13
CA VAL A 850 52.44 7.57 4.51
C VAL A 850 53.50 7.19 5.56
N SER A 851 53.41 7.69 6.79
CA SER A 851 54.33 7.34 7.90
C SER A 851 54.15 5.90 8.41
N LEU A 852 52.91 5.44 8.57
CA LEU A 852 52.58 4.06 8.97
C LEU A 852 53.03 3.03 7.93
N MET A 853 53.03 3.42 6.66
CA MET A 853 53.27 2.54 5.51
C MET A 853 54.70 2.60 4.97
N GLY A 854 55.42 3.69 5.25
CA GLY A 854 56.74 3.97 4.71
C GLY A 854 56.78 3.90 3.18
N ASP A 855 57.87 3.38 2.65
CA ASP A 855 58.17 3.28 1.21
C ASP A 855 57.17 2.41 0.41
N ARG A 856 56.20 1.76 1.07
CA ARG A 856 55.13 1.00 0.41
C ARG A 856 54.17 1.92 -0.35
N ILE A 857 53.84 3.10 0.17
CA ILE A 857 53.04 4.08 -0.58
C ILE A 857 53.99 4.86 -1.49
N HIS A 858 53.90 4.60 -2.79
CA HIS A 858 54.70 5.31 -3.81
C HIS A 858 53.90 6.42 -4.51
N THR A 859 52.56 6.36 -4.47
CA THR A 859 51.67 7.37 -5.07
C THR A 859 50.47 7.65 -4.18
N VAL A 860 50.11 8.92 -4.02
CA VAL A 860 48.86 9.40 -3.42
C VAL A 860 48.02 10.07 -4.51
N ILE A 861 46.70 9.84 -4.56
CA ILE A 861 45.81 10.43 -5.57
C ILE A 861 44.71 11.28 -4.93
N LEU A 862 44.65 12.57 -5.26
CA LEU A 862 43.56 13.48 -4.92
C LEU A 862 42.75 13.80 -6.17
N SER A 863 41.48 13.40 -6.20
CA SER A 863 40.61 13.51 -7.37
C SER A 863 39.30 14.23 -7.03
N SER A 864 38.95 15.30 -7.76
CA SER A 864 37.71 16.06 -7.55
C SER A 864 37.31 16.87 -8.79
N GLU A 865 36.00 16.88 -9.10
CA GLU A 865 35.43 17.78 -10.12
C GLU A 865 35.29 19.24 -9.66
N ALA A 866 35.28 19.48 -8.35
CA ALA A 866 35.20 20.83 -7.79
C ALA A 866 36.52 21.61 -7.96
N PHE A 867 37.65 20.91 -8.13
CA PHE A 867 38.95 21.53 -8.39
C PHE A 867 38.93 22.36 -9.68
N PHE A 868 38.28 21.89 -10.75
CA PHE A 868 38.16 22.68 -11.97
C PHE A 868 37.27 23.92 -11.82
N LEU A 869 36.30 23.94 -10.91
CA LEU A 869 35.43 25.10 -10.70
C LEU A 869 35.99 26.14 -9.71
N ASN A 870 37.06 25.80 -8.98
CA ASN A 870 37.68 26.62 -7.94
C ASN A 870 39.11 27.05 -8.37
N PRO A 871 39.36 28.35 -8.64
CA PRO A 871 40.69 28.82 -9.06
C PRO A 871 41.77 28.58 -7.98
N ASN A 872 41.39 28.47 -6.72
CA ASN A 872 42.31 28.24 -5.60
C ASN A 872 42.75 26.77 -5.47
N ALA A 873 42.35 25.87 -6.39
CA ALA A 873 42.83 24.48 -6.38
C ALA A 873 44.36 24.37 -6.52
N ILE A 874 45.01 25.40 -7.09
CA ILE A 874 46.47 25.55 -7.14
C ILE A 874 47.14 25.57 -5.75
N GLU A 875 46.42 25.99 -4.70
CA GLU A 875 46.98 25.98 -3.34
C GLU A 875 47.28 24.56 -2.84
N LEU A 876 46.68 23.51 -3.42
CA LEU A 876 47.01 22.13 -3.10
C LEU A 876 48.48 21.80 -3.39
N ALA A 877 49.02 22.24 -4.53
CA ALA A 877 50.42 22.02 -4.88
C ALA A 877 51.38 22.76 -3.94
N ARG A 878 50.99 23.95 -3.45
CA ARG A 878 51.78 24.69 -2.46
C ARG A 878 51.71 24.04 -1.07
N HIS A 879 50.53 23.52 -0.70
CA HIS A 879 50.27 22.90 0.59
C HIS A 879 50.94 21.52 0.74
N PHE A 880 51.09 20.78 -0.36
CA PHE A 880 51.85 19.54 -0.46
C PHE A 880 53.19 19.72 -1.19
N SER A 881 53.85 20.88 -1.00
CA SER A 881 55.14 21.18 -1.65
C SER A 881 56.31 20.31 -1.19
N ASP A 882 56.10 19.49 -0.16
CA ASP A 882 56.99 18.43 0.30
C ASP A 882 56.84 17.10 -0.47
N TYR A 883 55.83 16.97 -1.34
CA TYR A 883 55.58 15.79 -2.19
C TYR A 883 56.01 16.04 -3.65
N ASP A 884 56.22 14.98 -4.43
CA ASP A 884 56.41 15.09 -5.89
C ASP A 884 55.06 15.27 -6.59
N VAL A 885 54.60 16.53 -6.66
CA VAL A 885 53.25 16.88 -7.12
C VAL A 885 53.11 16.86 -8.65
N GLU A 886 52.11 16.14 -9.12
CA GLU A 886 51.65 16.09 -10.50
C GLU A 886 50.19 16.54 -10.62
N MET A 887 49.84 17.09 -11.77
CA MET A 887 48.47 17.51 -12.09
C MET A 887 47.99 16.77 -13.34
N VAL A 888 46.76 16.26 -13.32
CA VAL A 888 46.10 15.70 -14.50
C VAL A 888 44.72 16.32 -14.70
N THR A 889 44.38 16.69 -15.93
CA THR A 889 43.06 17.27 -16.26
C THR A 889 42.57 16.84 -17.64
N TYR A 890 41.24 16.80 -17.78
CA TYR A 890 40.56 16.52 -19.04
C TYR A 890 39.86 17.77 -19.57
N LEU A 891 40.26 18.19 -20.77
CA LEU A 891 39.69 19.35 -21.44
C LEU A 891 38.62 18.90 -22.43
N ARG A 892 37.47 19.59 -22.42
CA ARG A 892 36.36 19.38 -23.36
C ARG A 892 36.14 20.68 -24.14
N ARG A 893 35.76 20.59 -25.42
CA ARG A 893 35.56 21.78 -26.26
C ARG A 893 34.69 22.82 -25.56
N GLN A 894 35.16 24.08 -25.49
CA GLN A 894 34.63 25.09 -24.57
C GLN A 894 33.13 25.35 -24.77
N ASP A 895 32.61 25.29 -25.99
CA ASP A 895 31.20 25.50 -26.29
C ASP A 895 30.31 24.38 -25.70
N ASP A 896 30.71 23.11 -25.85
CA ASP A 896 30.01 21.94 -25.33
C ASP A 896 30.18 21.81 -23.81
N TRP A 897 31.32 22.25 -23.26
CA TRP A 897 31.47 22.45 -21.81
C TRP A 897 30.51 23.53 -21.30
N ALA A 898 30.49 24.73 -21.90
CA ALA A 898 29.65 25.85 -21.49
C ALA A 898 28.14 25.51 -21.55
N ASN A 899 27.69 24.86 -22.63
CA ASN A 899 26.33 24.36 -22.80
C ASN A 899 25.94 23.40 -21.66
N SER A 900 26.83 22.49 -21.29
CA SER A 900 26.59 21.49 -20.23
C SER A 900 26.67 22.10 -18.83
N GLN A 901 27.64 23.00 -18.60
CA GLN A 901 27.91 23.62 -17.30
C GLN A 901 26.81 24.60 -16.91
N TYR A 902 26.31 25.38 -17.87
CA TYR A 902 25.20 26.30 -17.63
C TYR A 902 23.95 25.52 -17.18
N ALA A 903 23.65 24.40 -17.83
CA ALA A 903 22.54 23.53 -17.44
C ALA A 903 22.70 22.93 -16.04
N GLU A 904 23.91 22.49 -15.67
CA GLU A 904 24.19 21.98 -14.31
C GLU A 904 24.05 23.09 -13.23
N PHE A 905 24.43 24.34 -13.56
CA PHE A 905 24.23 25.51 -12.67
C PHE A 905 22.78 26.03 -12.60
N VAL A 906 21.98 25.82 -13.64
CA VAL A 906 20.55 26.19 -13.66
C VAL A 906 19.68 25.11 -13.02
N ALA A 907 19.95 23.83 -13.29
CA ALA A 907 19.06 22.71 -12.97
C ALA A 907 19.76 21.40 -12.53
N GLY A 908 21.09 21.36 -12.39
CA GLY A 908 21.81 20.18 -11.87
C GLY A 908 21.82 20.08 -10.34
N GLY A 909 21.61 21.22 -9.66
CA GLY A 909 21.33 21.28 -8.23
C GLY A 909 22.52 20.98 -7.32
N ALA A 910 23.76 20.92 -7.82
CA ALA A 910 24.94 20.61 -7.00
C ALA A 910 25.60 21.85 -6.36
N VAL A 911 25.91 22.88 -7.17
CA VAL A 911 26.84 23.97 -6.78
C VAL A 911 26.16 25.31 -6.47
N GLY A 912 25.00 25.60 -7.06
CA GLY A 912 24.29 26.88 -6.90
C GLY A 912 22.97 26.94 -7.66
N ARG A 913 22.44 28.16 -7.87
CA ARG A 913 21.30 28.44 -8.75
C ARG A 913 21.63 29.63 -9.65
N VAL A 914 21.36 29.52 -10.96
CA VAL A 914 21.52 30.60 -11.94
C VAL A 914 20.17 30.96 -12.56
N ASP A 915 19.84 32.26 -12.59
CA ASP A 915 18.59 32.81 -13.14
C ASP A 915 18.79 33.75 -14.34
N LYS A 916 20.00 34.33 -14.46
CA LYS A 916 20.55 34.98 -15.67
C LYS A 916 20.36 34.13 -16.92
N SER A 917 20.20 34.74 -18.10
CA SER A 917 20.20 34.01 -19.38
C SER A 917 21.59 33.40 -19.67
N ILE A 918 21.71 32.61 -20.74
CA ILE A 918 22.98 31.98 -21.09
C ILE A 918 23.97 33.04 -21.63
N GLU A 919 23.46 34.04 -22.34
CA GLU A 919 24.18 35.24 -22.79
C GLU A 919 24.78 35.99 -21.60
N ASP A 920 23.94 36.44 -20.65
CA ASP A 920 24.32 37.16 -19.44
C ASP A 920 25.30 36.38 -18.52
N TRP A 921 25.40 35.07 -18.72
CA TRP A 921 26.28 34.16 -17.97
C TRP A 921 27.63 33.96 -18.66
N LEU A 922 27.64 33.79 -20.00
CA LEU A 922 28.85 33.75 -20.81
C LEU A 922 29.66 35.05 -20.66
N GLU A 923 28.97 36.18 -20.64
CA GLU A 923 29.57 37.52 -20.49
C GLU A 923 30.21 37.79 -19.12
N THR A 924 30.11 36.88 -18.13
CA THR A 924 30.72 37.12 -16.82
C THR A 924 32.21 36.75 -16.78
N ASP A 925 33.02 37.57 -16.11
CA ASP A 925 34.45 37.31 -15.87
C ASP A 925 34.73 35.91 -15.33
N GLN A 926 33.85 35.39 -14.46
CA GLN A 926 33.95 34.04 -13.90
C GLN A 926 33.76 32.93 -14.94
N THR A 927 32.93 33.14 -15.96
CA THR A 927 32.73 32.17 -17.04
C THR A 927 33.85 32.27 -18.07
N ARG A 928 34.22 33.49 -18.49
CA ARG A 928 35.36 33.74 -19.39
C ARG A 928 36.66 33.15 -18.84
N ASN A 929 36.99 33.42 -17.57
CA ASN A 929 38.16 32.83 -16.89
C ASN A 929 38.13 31.29 -16.89
N ARG A 930 36.96 30.67 -16.68
CA ARG A 930 36.84 29.20 -16.72
C ARG A 930 37.03 28.60 -18.11
N MET A 931 36.78 29.35 -19.18
CA MET A 931 36.97 28.93 -20.58
C MET A 931 38.42 29.14 -21.09
N ASP A 932 39.19 30.02 -20.43
CA ASP A 932 40.63 30.18 -20.67
C ASP A 932 41.44 29.02 -20.07
N TYR A 933 41.42 27.87 -20.76
CA TYR A 933 42.15 26.68 -20.33
C TYR A 933 43.67 26.92 -20.31
N TYR A 934 44.19 27.70 -21.26
CA TYR A 934 45.61 28.03 -21.36
C TYR A 934 46.08 28.83 -20.14
N GLY A 935 45.48 29.99 -19.86
CA GLY A 935 45.87 30.80 -18.71
C GLY A 935 45.77 30.03 -17.39
N ARG A 936 44.75 29.18 -17.25
CA ARG A 936 44.60 28.32 -16.07
C ARG A 936 45.66 27.23 -15.95
N ILE A 937 46.13 26.65 -17.05
CA ILE A 937 47.24 25.67 -17.04
C ILE A 937 48.59 26.36 -16.82
N LYS A 938 48.83 27.53 -17.43
CA LYS A 938 50.03 28.35 -17.15
C LYS A 938 50.12 28.76 -15.67
N LEU A 939 48.99 28.95 -14.98
CA LEU A 939 49.00 29.15 -13.52
C LEU A 939 49.56 27.94 -12.78
N TRP A 940 49.19 26.70 -13.15
CA TRP A 940 49.77 25.49 -12.53
C TRP A 940 51.28 25.36 -12.81
N GLU A 941 51.74 25.73 -14.01
CA GLU A 941 53.17 25.78 -14.34
C GLU A 941 53.99 26.72 -13.45
N THR A 942 53.36 27.68 -12.76
CA THR A 942 54.04 28.53 -11.76
C THR A 942 54.37 27.82 -10.44
N VAL A 943 53.83 26.63 -10.20
CA VAL A 943 54.01 25.87 -8.93
C VAL A 943 54.46 24.43 -9.12
N ILE A 944 54.25 23.82 -10.29
CA ILE A 944 54.75 22.48 -10.65
C ILE A 944 55.42 22.54 -12.02
N ASN A 945 56.41 21.66 -12.24
CA ASN A 945 57.12 21.60 -13.50
C ASN A 945 56.16 21.26 -14.65
N LYS A 946 56.36 21.87 -15.83
CA LYS A 946 55.59 21.57 -17.04
C LYS A 946 55.55 20.08 -17.39
N SER A 947 56.62 19.32 -17.16
CA SER A 947 56.65 17.86 -17.39
C SER A 947 55.80 17.05 -16.40
N LYS A 948 55.26 17.70 -15.37
CA LYS A 948 54.40 17.15 -14.32
C LYS A 948 52.92 17.56 -14.50
N ILE A 949 52.59 18.16 -15.64
CA ILE A 949 51.23 18.60 -16.04
C ILE A 949 50.74 17.72 -17.20
N HIS A 950 49.78 16.84 -16.90
CA HIS A 950 49.19 15.89 -17.85
C HIS A 950 47.82 16.39 -18.32
N ILE A 951 47.60 16.43 -19.64
CA ILE A 951 46.38 16.98 -20.24
C ILE A 951 45.78 15.98 -21.23
N GLY A 952 44.60 15.46 -20.90
CA GLY A 952 43.79 14.64 -21.80
C GLY A 952 42.73 15.47 -22.53
N ILE A 953 42.32 14.99 -23.71
CA ILE A 953 41.22 15.58 -24.50
C ILE A 953 40.00 14.69 -24.38
N TYR A 954 38.92 15.21 -23.81
CA TYR A 954 37.66 14.49 -23.70
C TYR A 954 36.89 14.55 -25.04
N ASP A 955 37.19 13.60 -25.90
CA ASP A 955 36.43 13.26 -27.10
C ASP A 955 36.30 11.73 -27.19
N ARG A 956 35.08 11.20 -27.29
CA ARG A 956 34.82 9.75 -27.20
C ARG A 956 35.50 8.95 -28.32
N GLU A 957 35.77 9.59 -29.46
CA GLU A 957 36.46 8.98 -30.59
C GLU A 957 38.00 9.03 -30.45
N GLN A 958 38.53 9.75 -29.45
CA GLN A 958 39.96 9.93 -29.19
C GLN A 958 40.44 9.31 -27.86
N LEU A 959 39.53 8.91 -26.96
CA LEU A 959 39.88 8.22 -25.70
C LEU A 959 40.42 6.82 -25.99
N ASN A 960 41.43 6.39 -25.23
CA ASN A 960 41.96 5.02 -25.32
C ASN A 960 40.85 3.97 -25.05
N ASP A 961 40.71 2.99 -25.94
CA ASP A 961 39.60 2.01 -25.98
C ASP A 961 38.17 2.61 -25.94
N GLY A 962 38.02 3.92 -26.21
CA GLY A 962 36.77 4.66 -26.03
C GLY A 962 36.39 4.94 -24.56
N ASP A 963 37.29 4.66 -23.61
CA ASP A 963 37.03 4.76 -22.16
C ASP A 963 37.95 5.77 -21.45
N ILE A 964 37.33 6.59 -20.60
CA ILE A 964 38.00 7.64 -19.83
C ILE A 964 38.87 7.10 -18.69
N ILE A 965 38.55 5.92 -18.14
CA ILE A 965 39.36 5.32 -17.07
C ILE A 965 40.63 4.71 -17.68
N SER A 966 40.54 3.98 -18.79
CA SER A 966 41.70 3.45 -19.52
C SER A 966 42.65 4.55 -19.99
N ASP A 967 42.11 5.68 -20.49
CA ASP A 967 42.91 6.85 -20.84
C ASP A 967 43.57 7.50 -19.60
N PHE A 968 42.84 7.63 -18.48
CA PHE A 968 43.37 8.18 -17.23
C PHE A 968 44.51 7.32 -16.68
N LEU A 969 44.37 6.00 -16.70
CA LEU A 969 45.42 5.09 -16.25
C LEU A 969 46.68 5.22 -17.12
N MET A 970 46.54 5.30 -18.45
CA MET A 970 47.66 5.50 -19.37
C MET A 970 48.36 6.86 -19.19
N LEU A 971 47.60 7.97 -19.14
CA LEU A 971 48.15 9.32 -18.91
C LEU A 971 48.82 9.50 -17.55
N THR A 972 48.56 8.60 -16.60
CA THR A 972 49.09 8.71 -15.23
C THR A 972 50.11 7.62 -14.88
N HIS A 973 50.48 6.75 -15.84
CA HIS A 973 51.38 5.61 -15.66
C HIS A 973 50.88 4.61 -14.60
N LEU A 974 49.59 4.27 -14.71
CA LEU A 974 48.84 3.37 -13.83
C LEU A 974 48.14 2.24 -14.63
N GLU A 975 48.55 2.00 -15.88
CA GLU A 975 47.96 1.02 -16.81
C GLU A 975 47.86 -0.42 -16.27
N LYS A 976 48.71 -0.80 -15.30
CA LYS A 976 48.64 -2.10 -14.61
C LYS A 976 47.30 -2.37 -13.89
N TYR A 977 46.46 -1.36 -13.70
CA TYR A 977 45.13 -1.49 -13.09
C TYR A 977 43.97 -1.53 -14.09
N ALA A 978 44.24 -1.67 -15.40
CA ALA A 978 43.20 -1.69 -16.42
C ALA A 978 42.14 -2.79 -16.19
N ASP A 979 42.55 -3.93 -15.62
CA ASP A 979 41.68 -5.09 -15.33
C ASP A 979 40.87 -4.96 -14.04
N LEU A 980 41.04 -3.89 -13.25
CA LEU A 980 40.25 -3.70 -12.03
C LEU A 980 38.77 -3.42 -12.33
N PRO A 981 37.84 -3.86 -11.45
CA PRO A 981 36.41 -3.62 -11.60
C PRO A 981 36.05 -2.16 -11.92
N ARG A 982 35.35 -1.97 -13.04
CA ARG A 982 34.87 -0.66 -13.49
C ARG A 982 33.50 -0.33 -12.83
N PRO A 983 33.18 0.95 -12.58
CA PRO A 983 31.88 1.34 -12.03
C PRO A 983 30.72 1.00 -12.99
N GLU A 984 29.61 0.50 -12.45
CA GLU A 984 28.42 0.20 -13.24
C GLU A 984 27.83 1.45 -13.94
N ALA A 985 27.42 1.30 -15.20
CA ALA A 985 26.85 2.38 -16.02
C ALA A 985 25.58 3.02 -15.41
N GLY A 986 24.86 2.30 -14.54
CA GLY A 986 23.70 2.83 -13.80
C GLY A 986 24.03 3.96 -12.81
N LYS A 987 25.31 4.18 -12.48
CA LYS A 987 25.77 5.27 -11.60
C LYS A 987 25.98 6.60 -12.34
N GLU A 988 25.64 6.69 -13.63
CA GLU A 988 25.64 7.96 -14.36
C GLU A 988 24.66 8.98 -13.75
N ASN A 989 25.17 10.18 -13.45
CA ASN A 989 24.35 11.37 -13.22
C ASN A 989 23.68 11.82 -14.53
N GLN A 990 22.69 11.05 -15.00
CA GLN A 990 21.84 11.42 -16.12
C GLN A 990 21.13 12.74 -15.81
N PHE A 991 21.23 13.69 -16.72
CA PHE A 991 20.62 15.00 -16.56
C PHE A 991 19.19 14.93 -17.13
N PRO A 992 18.13 14.99 -16.31
CA PRO A 992 16.78 14.60 -16.74
C PRO A 992 16.08 15.67 -17.60
N PHE A 993 16.67 16.87 -17.70
CA PHE A 993 16.03 18.06 -18.26
C PHE A 993 16.50 18.35 -19.68
N GLY A 994 15.54 18.65 -20.57
CA GLY A 994 15.81 19.22 -21.89
C GLY A 994 16.04 20.74 -21.83
N THR A 995 16.33 21.33 -22.98
CA THR A 995 16.50 22.79 -23.16
C THR A 995 15.32 23.61 -22.63
N ALA A 996 14.09 23.15 -22.85
CA ALA A 996 12.89 23.84 -22.39
C ALA A 996 12.72 23.73 -20.87
N HIS A 997 12.94 22.53 -20.29
CA HIS A 997 12.88 22.33 -18.83
C HIS A 997 13.93 23.18 -18.10
N VAL A 998 15.16 23.27 -18.62
CA VAL A 998 16.21 24.16 -18.09
C VAL A 998 15.77 25.63 -18.13
N ASN A 999 15.16 26.08 -19.23
CA ASN A 999 14.64 27.44 -19.35
C ASN A 999 13.47 27.74 -18.40
N LEU A 1000 12.59 26.76 -18.14
CA LEU A 1000 11.54 26.89 -17.13
C LEU A 1000 12.14 27.00 -15.71
N ILE A 1001 13.05 26.09 -15.36
CA ILE A 1001 13.72 26.07 -14.05
C ILE A 1001 14.49 27.38 -13.81
N ARG A 1002 15.20 27.90 -14.82
CA ARG A 1002 15.85 29.23 -14.78
C ARG A 1002 14.90 30.36 -14.37
N ARG A 1003 13.66 30.37 -14.90
CA ARG A 1003 12.63 31.35 -14.52
C ARG A 1003 12.19 31.16 -13.06
N LEU A 1004 12.12 29.92 -12.58
CA LEU A 1004 11.78 29.56 -11.18
C LEU A 1004 12.93 29.82 -10.19
N ASN A 1005 14.19 29.85 -10.63
CA ASN A 1005 15.36 30.15 -9.80
C ASN A 1005 15.31 31.57 -9.19
N LYS A 1006 14.46 32.45 -9.72
CA LYS A 1006 14.13 33.79 -9.19
C LYS A 1006 13.26 33.76 -7.92
N ASN A 1007 12.75 32.60 -7.50
CA ASN A 1007 12.00 32.46 -6.26
C ASN A 1007 12.89 32.68 -5.02
N ASP A 1008 12.28 33.15 -3.93
CA ASP A 1008 12.98 33.53 -2.69
C ASP A 1008 13.18 32.32 -1.75
N TRP A 1009 13.79 31.25 -2.25
CA TRP A 1009 13.94 29.95 -1.57
C TRP A 1009 14.43 30.09 -0.11
N SER A 1010 13.75 29.43 0.83
CA SER A 1010 13.98 29.59 2.28
C SER A 1010 15.41 29.25 2.73
N ASP A 1011 16.02 28.27 2.07
CA ASP A 1011 17.42 27.88 2.22
C ASP A 1011 17.89 27.14 0.95
N ARG A 1012 19.16 26.74 0.93
CA ARG A 1012 19.77 26.03 -0.21
C ARG A 1012 19.18 24.62 -0.39
N ASN A 1013 18.79 23.95 0.70
CA ASN A 1013 18.24 22.59 0.66
C ASN A 1013 16.82 22.58 0.05
N ALA A 1014 16.00 23.60 0.33
CA ALA A 1014 14.67 23.73 -0.29
C ALA A 1014 14.75 23.79 -1.83
N TYR A 1015 15.68 24.59 -2.36
CA TYR A 1015 15.94 24.65 -3.80
C TYR A 1015 16.47 23.31 -4.35
N PHE A 1016 17.39 22.68 -3.62
CA PHE A 1016 17.98 21.40 -4.00
C PHE A 1016 16.96 20.24 -4.05
N ASN A 1017 16.05 20.18 -3.07
CA ASN A 1017 14.95 19.21 -3.04
C ASN A 1017 13.92 19.47 -4.15
N PHE A 1018 13.70 20.74 -4.53
CA PHE A 1018 12.88 21.09 -5.70
C PHE A 1018 13.47 20.51 -6.99
N ILE A 1019 14.77 20.73 -7.23
CA ILE A 1019 15.45 20.21 -8.43
C ILE A 1019 15.41 18.67 -8.48
N GLU A 1020 15.65 18.01 -7.35
CA GLU A 1020 15.60 16.55 -7.24
C GLU A 1020 14.19 15.99 -7.48
N GLU A 1021 13.16 16.59 -6.86
CA GLU A 1021 11.78 16.15 -7.05
C GLU A 1021 11.26 16.43 -8.47
N ALA A 1022 11.62 17.58 -9.05
CA ALA A 1022 11.33 17.90 -10.44
C ALA A 1022 12.01 16.91 -11.40
N GLY A 1023 13.29 16.61 -11.18
CA GLY A 1023 14.06 15.68 -12.01
C GLY A 1023 13.48 14.27 -11.96
N ARG A 1024 13.27 13.73 -10.75
CA ARG A 1024 12.65 12.41 -10.55
C ARG A 1024 11.27 12.33 -11.21
N LYS A 1025 10.40 13.33 -11.03
CA LYS A 1025 9.05 13.31 -11.62
C LYS A 1025 9.07 13.39 -13.15
N VAL A 1026 10.00 14.13 -13.75
CA VAL A 1026 10.19 14.13 -15.21
C VAL A 1026 10.67 12.76 -15.71
N THR A 1027 11.61 12.11 -14.99
CA THR A 1027 12.08 10.75 -15.33
C THR A 1027 10.94 9.72 -15.25
N GLU A 1028 10.22 9.66 -14.12
CA GLU A 1028 9.07 8.76 -13.93
C GLU A 1028 8.02 8.91 -15.06
N LEU A 1029 7.70 10.14 -15.46
CA LEU A 1029 6.75 10.42 -16.54
C LEU A 1029 7.23 9.93 -17.92
N ARG A 1030 8.53 9.91 -18.17
CA ARG A 1030 9.12 9.42 -19.44
C ARG A 1030 9.21 7.90 -19.48
N GLU A 1031 9.57 7.27 -18.37
CA GLU A 1031 9.57 5.80 -18.21
C GLU A 1031 8.16 5.22 -18.43
N LEU A 1032 7.14 5.84 -17.81
CA LEU A 1032 5.73 5.47 -18.00
C LEU A 1032 5.26 5.58 -19.45
N LYS A 1033 5.83 6.51 -20.24
CA LYS A 1033 5.46 6.77 -21.64
C LYS A 1033 6.26 5.94 -22.66
N LYS A 1034 7.16 5.05 -22.22
CA LYS A 1034 7.89 4.03 -23.02
C LYS A 1034 8.13 4.39 -24.50
N ASN A 1035 8.88 5.47 -24.77
CA ASN A 1035 9.65 5.73 -26.02
C ASN A 1035 10.19 7.18 -26.14
N ILE A 1036 10.01 8.05 -25.14
CA ILE A 1036 10.53 9.41 -25.19
C ILE A 1036 11.97 9.45 -24.65
N SER A 1037 12.95 9.28 -25.54
CA SER A 1037 14.33 9.69 -25.25
C SER A 1037 14.34 11.16 -24.85
N ALA A 1038 15.14 11.54 -23.86
CA ALA A 1038 15.43 12.94 -23.61
C ALA A 1038 15.97 13.59 -24.90
N SER A 1039 15.47 14.78 -25.22
CA SER A 1039 16.01 15.62 -26.29
C SER A 1039 17.47 15.96 -25.97
N LYS A 1040 18.33 16.00 -26.98
CA LYS A 1040 19.74 16.39 -26.78
C LYS A 1040 19.79 17.85 -26.36
N LEU A 1041 20.25 18.10 -25.13
CA LEU A 1041 20.39 19.42 -24.53
C LEU A 1041 21.22 20.38 -25.40
N ASN A 1042 20.55 21.32 -26.06
CA ASN A 1042 21.17 22.36 -26.89
C ASN A 1042 20.64 23.73 -26.47
N LEU A 1043 21.44 24.46 -25.69
CA LEU A 1043 21.13 25.78 -25.13
C LEU A 1043 21.87 26.92 -25.84
N LEU A 1044 22.96 26.60 -26.54
CA LEU A 1044 23.72 27.54 -27.36
C LEU A 1044 23.34 27.39 -28.84
N THR A 1045 23.00 28.51 -29.47
CA THR A 1045 22.86 28.62 -30.94
C THR A 1045 24.18 28.33 -31.64
N ASN A 1046 24.13 27.92 -32.92
CA ASN A 1046 25.33 27.73 -33.72
C ASN A 1046 26.24 28.99 -33.77
N THR A 1047 25.66 30.19 -33.84
CA THR A 1047 26.40 31.46 -33.78
C THR A 1047 27.15 31.65 -32.47
N GLN A 1048 26.51 31.37 -31.32
CA GLN A 1048 27.16 31.46 -30.01
C GLN A 1048 28.30 30.44 -29.87
N ARG A 1049 28.12 29.20 -30.36
CA ARG A 1049 29.16 28.17 -30.35
C ARG A 1049 30.40 28.60 -31.14
N SER A 1050 30.21 29.09 -32.36
CA SER A 1050 31.29 29.62 -33.19
C SER A 1050 31.97 30.83 -32.54
N SER A 1051 31.20 31.75 -31.94
CA SER A 1051 31.76 32.92 -31.24
C SER A 1051 32.64 32.53 -30.04
N ILE A 1052 32.22 31.57 -29.22
CA ILE A 1052 33.01 31.06 -28.09
C ILE A 1052 34.32 30.47 -28.61
N MET A 1053 34.26 29.63 -29.64
CA MET A 1053 35.45 28.95 -30.18
C MET A 1053 36.45 29.91 -30.86
N LEU A 1054 35.97 31.00 -31.47
CA LEU A 1054 36.80 32.07 -32.01
C LEU A 1054 37.49 32.89 -30.89
N GLU A 1055 36.79 33.21 -29.80
CA GLU A 1055 37.38 33.96 -28.66
C GLU A 1055 38.55 33.21 -28.01
N VAL A 1056 38.48 31.87 -27.96
CA VAL A 1056 39.53 30.99 -27.38
C VAL A 1056 40.47 30.35 -28.41
N GLU A 1057 40.41 30.74 -29.69
CA GLU A 1057 41.20 30.09 -30.76
C GLU A 1057 42.71 30.18 -30.49
N ASN A 1058 43.20 31.37 -30.17
CA ASN A 1058 44.62 31.61 -29.89
C ASN A 1058 45.11 30.88 -28.63
N THR A 1059 44.30 30.82 -27.57
CA THR A 1059 44.66 30.13 -26.32
C THR A 1059 44.64 28.61 -26.52
N ASN A 1060 43.66 28.07 -27.26
CA ASN A 1060 43.63 26.66 -27.64
C ASN A 1060 44.84 26.27 -28.51
N LYS A 1061 45.21 27.10 -29.49
CA LYS A 1061 46.39 26.89 -30.33
C LYS A 1061 47.68 26.85 -29.52
N ASN A 1062 47.86 27.81 -28.61
CA ASN A 1062 49.03 27.85 -27.72
C ASN A 1062 49.08 26.59 -26.83
N LEU A 1063 47.94 26.16 -26.27
CA LEU A 1063 47.87 24.96 -25.44
C LEU A 1063 48.21 23.68 -26.22
N ALA A 1064 47.68 23.53 -27.45
CA ALA A 1064 47.94 22.39 -28.32
C ALA A 1064 49.43 22.26 -28.69
N ILE A 1065 50.07 23.37 -29.05
CA ILE A 1065 51.51 23.39 -29.39
C ILE A 1065 52.36 23.20 -28.13
N GLU A 1066 52.10 24.00 -27.09
CA GLU A 1066 53.00 24.11 -25.93
C GLU A 1066 52.93 22.87 -25.02
N PHE A 1067 51.75 22.31 -24.77
CA PHE A 1067 51.56 21.22 -23.82
C PHE A 1067 51.28 19.85 -24.46
N LEU A 1068 50.69 19.80 -25.66
CA LEU A 1068 50.38 18.55 -26.36
C LEU A 1068 51.31 18.25 -27.55
N GLY A 1069 52.26 19.14 -27.85
CA GLY A 1069 53.21 18.97 -28.96
C GLY A 1069 52.61 19.02 -30.37
N ARG A 1070 51.31 19.34 -30.50
CA ARG A 1070 50.56 19.32 -31.76
C ARG A 1070 50.94 20.52 -32.63
N GLN A 1071 51.82 20.30 -33.60
CA GLN A 1071 52.39 21.35 -34.47
C GLN A 1071 51.37 22.02 -35.40
N ASP A 1072 50.23 21.37 -35.67
CA ASP A 1072 49.11 21.95 -36.42
C ASP A 1072 48.33 23.01 -35.60
N GLY A 1073 48.51 23.03 -34.27
CA GLY A 1073 47.79 23.90 -33.36
C GLY A 1073 46.36 23.48 -33.06
N THR A 1074 45.93 22.28 -33.48
CA THR A 1074 44.53 21.85 -33.35
C THR A 1074 44.28 21.19 -32.00
N LEU A 1075 43.56 21.88 -31.11
CA LEU A 1075 43.14 21.30 -29.84
C LEU A 1075 41.87 20.44 -29.96
N PHE A 1076 40.85 20.99 -30.61
CA PHE A 1076 39.53 20.36 -30.80
C PHE A 1076 39.11 20.46 -32.28
N ALA A 1077 38.28 19.51 -32.72
CA ALA A 1077 37.67 19.56 -34.05
C ALA A 1077 36.75 20.80 -34.22
N PRO A 1078 36.61 21.34 -35.45
CA PRO A 1078 35.75 22.48 -35.75
C PRO A 1078 34.29 22.32 -35.27
N VAL A 1079 33.60 23.45 -35.09
CA VAL A 1079 32.16 23.45 -34.76
C VAL A 1079 31.38 22.89 -35.95
N ILE A 1080 30.88 21.67 -35.82
CA ILE A 1080 29.89 21.11 -36.73
C ILE A 1080 28.54 21.74 -36.36
N PRO A 1081 27.84 22.44 -37.30
CA PRO A 1081 26.52 22.99 -37.03
C PRO A 1081 25.55 21.89 -36.60
N LYS A 1082 24.86 22.10 -35.47
CA LYS A 1082 23.79 21.22 -35.00
C LYS A 1082 22.48 21.72 -35.61
N ASN A 1083 21.58 20.82 -36.04
CA ASN A 1083 20.26 21.24 -36.50
C ASN A 1083 19.55 22.01 -35.37
N ASP A 1084 19.27 23.30 -35.60
CA ASP A 1084 18.56 24.16 -34.65
C ASP A 1084 17.04 23.86 -34.59
N ASP A 1085 16.55 22.98 -35.48
CA ASP A 1085 15.11 22.78 -35.78
C ASP A 1085 14.33 21.86 -34.82
N ILE A 1086 14.96 21.22 -33.83
CA ILE A 1086 14.21 20.43 -32.83
C ILE A 1086 13.89 21.32 -31.62
N LEU A 1087 12.75 22.01 -31.72
CA LEU A 1087 12.10 22.67 -30.59
C LEU A 1087 11.74 21.64 -29.52
N ASP A 1088 12.62 21.50 -28.52
CA ASP A 1088 12.34 20.78 -27.29
C ASP A 1088 11.08 21.36 -26.63
N SER A 1089 10.08 20.52 -26.37
CA SER A 1089 8.80 20.93 -25.80
C SER A 1089 8.54 20.21 -24.48
N ILE A 1090 8.04 20.97 -23.49
CA ILE A 1090 7.63 20.40 -22.20
C ILE A 1090 6.20 19.91 -22.36
N SER A 1091 5.94 18.64 -22.07
CA SER A 1091 4.56 18.13 -22.01
C SER A 1091 3.80 18.71 -20.82
N ASN A 1092 2.47 18.83 -20.93
CA ASN A 1092 1.64 19.36 -19.84
C ASN A 1092 1.88 18.65 -18.50
N ASP A 1093 2.07 17.32 -18.52
CA ASP A 1093 2.35 16.53 -17.31
C ASP A 1093 3.69 16.88 -16.66
N GLU A 1094 4.75 17.06 -17.47
CA GLU A 1094 6.08 17.48 -16.99
C GLU A 1094 6.05 18.92 -16.47
N PHE A 1095 5.33 19.82 -17.13
CA PHE A 1095 5.15 21.20 -16.67
C PHE A 1095 4.44 21.24 -15.32
N ASP A 1096 3.30 20.54 -15.20
CA ASP A 1096 2.54 20.46 -13.96
C ASP A 1096 3.30 19.70 -12.85
N ALA A 1097 4.19 18.76 -13.20
CA ALA A 1097 5.10 18.12 -12.24
C ALA A 1097 6.15 19.11 -11.69
N ILE A 1098 6.85 19.85 -12.56
CA ILE A 1098 7.83 20.88 -12.16
C ILE A 1098 7.15 21.98 -11.34
N MET A 1099 5.95 22.43 -11.75
CA MET A 1099 5.20 23.46 -11.02
C MET A 1099 4.68 22.97 -9.67
N ARG A 1100 4.26 21.71 -9.53
CA ARG A 1100 3.90 21.11 -8.23
C ARG A 1100 5.11 20.97 -7.30
N ALA A 1101 6.27 20.53 -7.82
CA ALA A 1101 7.51 20.50 -7.06
C ALA A 1101 7.91 21.92 -6.59
N ASN A 1102 7.76 22.92 -7.46
CA ASN A 1102 7.99 24.33 -7.09
C ASN A 1102 7.01 24.81 -6.00
N ASP A 1103 5.70 24.61 -6.16
CA ASP A 1103 4.69 25.06 -5.17
C ASP A 1103 4.85 24.38 -3.79
N LYS A 1104 5.49 23.19 -3.75
CA LYS A 1104 5.82 22.44 -2.52
C LYS A 1104 7.02 23.01 -1.78
N TRP A 1105 8.09 23.38 -2.49
CA TRP A 1105 9.39 23.75 -1.90
C TRP A 1105 9.68 25.26 -1.91
N ALA A 1106 9.05 26.03 -2.79
CA ALA A 1106 9.14 27.49 -2.78
C ALA A 1106 8.36 28.08 -1.59
N PRO A 1107 8.69 29.30 -1.11
CA PRO A 1107 7.99 29.88 0.02
C PRO A 1107 6.55 30.19 -0.34
N LYS A 1108 5.61 29.76 0.51
CA LYS A 1108 4.21 30.20 0.46
C LYS A 1108 4.14 31.71 0.70
N LYS A 1109 4.11 32.51 -0.37
CA LYS A 1109 3.68 33.92 -0.31
C LYS A 1109 2.32 33.93 0.40
N LYS A 1110 2.15 34.79 1.41
CA LYS A 1110 0.87 34.97 2.10
C LYS A 1110 -0.20 35.34 1.08
N ALA A 1111 -1.04 34.38 0.71
CA ALA A 1111 -2.21 34.64 -0.11
C ALA A 1111 -3.21 35.48 0.69
N SER A 1112 -3.52 36.68 0.20
CA SER A 1112 -4.83 37.27 0.48
C SER A 1112 -5.88 36.50 -0.31
N ASN A 1113 -7.08 36.31 0.25
CA ASN A 1113 -8.15 35.44 -0.27
C ASN A 1113 -8.85 36.01 -1.54
N ALA A 1114 -8.10 36.39 -2.56
CA ALA A 1114 -8.62 37.03 -3.78
C ALA A 1114 -7.91 36.60 -5.10
N GLN A 1115 -7.18 35.48 -5.11
CA GLN A 1115 -6.41 35.05 -6.30
C GLN A 1115 -6.70 33.64 -6.85
N SER A 1116 -7.62 32.87 -6.26
CA SER A 1116 -8.04 31.57 -6.81
C SER A 1116 -8.65 31.68 -8.22
N LEU A 1117 -9.30 32.81 -8.56
CA LEU A 1117 -9.92 33.07 -9.86
C LEU A 1117 -8.99 33.67 -10.93
N LYS A 1118 -7.69 33.85 -10.67
CA LYS A 1118 -6.70 34.38 -11.64
C LYS A 1118 -5.72 33.34 -12.20
N ARG A 1119 -5.78 32.08 -11.77
CA ARG A 1119 -4.83 31.04 -12.21
C ARG A 1119 -5.04 30.57 -13.66
N VAL A 1120 -6.29 30.52 -14.15
CA VAL A 1120 -6.60 30.07 -15.53
C VAL A 1120 -6.00 31.02 -16.57
N LYS A 1121 -6.31 32.34 -16.51
CA LYS A 1121 -5.79 33.36 -17.46
C LYS A 1121 -4.27 33.59 -17.45
N LYS A 1122 -3.51 32.89 -16.60
CA LYS A 1122 -2.04 32.98 -16.58
C LYS A 1122 -1.36 31.77 -17.21
N LYS A 1123 -2.11 30.70 -17.52
CA LYS A 1123 -1.65 29.55 -18.29
C LYS A 1123 -1.52 29.94 -19.77
N ASP A 1124 -2.61 30.45 -20.33
CA ASP A 1124 -2.72 30.91 -21.73
C ASP A 1124 -1.62 31.90 -22.13
N ASN A 1125 -1.29 32.86 -21.26
CA ASN A 1125 -0.24 33.85 -21.52
C ASN A 1125 1.19 33.31 -21.45
N LEU A 1126 1.45 32.19 -20.74
CA LEU A 1126 2.79 31.60 -20.67
C LEU A 1126 3.05 30.63 -21.82
N GLU A 1127 2.02 29.89 -22.24
CA GLU A 1127 2.09 28.99 -23.40
C GLU A 1127 2.29 29.81 -24.70
N ALA A 1128 1.55 30.92 -24.88
CA ALA A 1128 1.67 31.78 -26.06
C ALA A 1128 3.02 32.54 -26.20
N GLU A 1129 3.74 32.75 -25.09
CA GLU A 1129 5.12 33.31 -25.11
C GLU A 1129 6.20 32.25 -25.38
N LEU A 1130 5.90 30.95 -25.21
CA LEU A 1130 6.84 29.86 -25.44
C LEU A 1130 6.85 29.37 -26.90
N THR A 1131 5.83 29.72 -27.69
CA THR A 1131 5.69 29.32 -29.10
C THR A 1131 6.15 30.37 -30.11
N ASN A 1132 6.51 31.59 -29.68
CA ASN A 1132 6.84 32.70 -30.58
C ASN A 1132 8.33 33.08 -30.54
N VAL A 1133 9.14 32.37 -31.31
CA VAL A 1133 10.47 32.85 -31.73
C VAL A 1133 10.34 33.44 -33.14
N THR A 1134 10.06 34.74 -33.24
CA THR A 1134 10.19 35.47 -34.51
C THR A 1134 11.64 35.91 -34.72
N PRO A 1135 12.22 35.71 -35.93
CA PRO A 1135 13.57 36.19 -36.21
C PRO A 1135 13.56 37.72 -36.31
N PHE A 1136 14.26 38.38 -35.38
CA PHE A 1136 14.36 39.84 -35.40
C PHE A 1136 15.30 40.31 -36.51
N LYS A 1137 14.78 41.19 -37.38
CA LYS A 1137 15.60 41.86 -38.40
C LYS A 1137 16.63 42.78 -37.76
N VAL A 1138 17.84 42.73 -38.28
CA VAL A 1138 18.85 43.78 -38.12
C VAL A 1138 18.31 45.08 -38.73
N SER A 1139 18.49 46.20 -38.03
CA SER A 1139 18.38 47.54 -38.61
C SER A 1139 19.49 48.44 -38.07
N ASP A 1140 20.33 48.93 -38.97
CA ASP A 1140 21.43 49.83 -38.67
C ASP A 1140 20.98 51.25 -38.25
N SER A 1141 21.97 52.02 -37.78
CA SER A 1141 22.04 53.50 -37.76
C SER A 1141 21.68 54.27 -36.48
N LEU A 1142 22.76 54.63 -35.75
CA LEU A 1142 23.29 56.01 -35.58
C LEU A 1142 22.50 57.13 -34.85
N LEU A 1143 23.26 57.79 -33.94
CA LEU A 1143 23.30 59.23 -33.60
C LEU A 1143 22.35 59.89 -32.55
N PHE A 1144 22.99 60.29 -31.44
CA PHE A 1144 22.97 61.62 -30.76
C PHE A 1144 21.76 62.20 -29.99
N LYS A 1145 22.16 62.88 -28.89
CA LYS A 1145 21.67 64.17 -28.31
C LYS A 1145 20.46 64.21 -27.34
N THR A 1146 20.81 64.16 -26.04
CA THR A 1146 20.75 65.27 -25.04
C THR A 1146 19.48 66.12 -24.78
N PHE A 1147 19.35 66.53 -23.50
CA PHE A 1147 18.60 67.67 -22.91
C PHE A 1147 17.09 67.53 -22.58
N SER A 1148 16.82 67.14 -21.32
CA SER A 1148 16.25 68.00 -20.25
C SER A 1148 14.79 68.54 -20.23
N ILE A 1149 14.32 68.70 -18.97
CA ILE A 1149 13.50 69.80 -18.39
C ILE A 1149 11.96 69.66 -18.17
N ILE A 1150 11.60 69.52 -16.86
CA ILE A 1150 10.54 70.19 -16.04
C ILE A 1150 9.06 70.22 -16.52
N SER A 1151 8.11 69.69 -15.71
CA SER A 1151 7.01 70.46 -15.03
C SER A 1151 5.87 69.62 -14.37
N TYR A 1152 5.50 70.01 -13.14
CA TYR A 1152 4.26 69.70 -12.38
C TYR A 1152 3.14 70.76 -12.74
N PRO A 1153 1.98 71.06 -12.03
CA PRO A 1153 1.51 70.74 -10.64
C PRO A 1153 -0.07 70.64 -10.39
N PHE A 1154 -0.50 70.72 -9.10
CA PHE A 1154 -1.86 70.94 -8.47
C PHE A 1154 -2.88 69.76 -8.39
N LEU A 1155 -3.54 69.36 -7.26
CA LEU A 1155 -4.27 70.01 -6.10
C LEU A 1155 -5.80 70.23 -6.36
N SER A 1156 -6.79 70.12 -5.44
CA SER A 1156 -6.89 69.58 -4.06
C SER A 1156 -8.34 69.42 -3.51
N ARG A 1157 -8.51 68.54 -2.50
CA ARG A 1157 -9.40 68.59 -1.27
C ARG A 1157 -10.70 69.46 -1.20
N LYS A 1158 -11.83 68.85 -0.73
CA LYS A 1158 -12.54 69.11 0.59
C LYS A 1158 -14.05 68.73 0.64
N LYS A 1159 -14.47 67.98 1.66
CA LYS A 1159 -15.53 68.34 2.67
C LYS A 1159 -15.51 67.37 3.87
N ARG A 1160 -16.16 67.70 5.00
CA ARG A 1160 -15.79 67.24 6.37
C ARG A 1160 -16.95 67.37 7.39
N LYS A 1161 -17.00 66.48 8.43
CA LYS A 1161 -17.69 66.62 9.76
C LYS A 1161 -19.26 66.64 9.74
N LYS A 1162 -20.05 66.37 10.81
CA LYS A 1162 -19.95 65.77 12.20
C LYS A 1162 -21.37 65.21 12.59
N LEU A 1163 -21.76 64.67 13.76
CA LEU A 1163 -21.24 64.77 15.15
C LEU A 1163 -20.99 63.43 15.91
N HIS A 1164 -21.83 62.98 16.86
CA HIS A 1164 -21.50 61.96 17.90
C HIS A 1164 -22.70 61.23 18.56
N GLU A 1165 -22.48 59.96 18.95
CA GLU A 1165 -22.49 59.48 20.35
C GLU A 1165 -21.63 58.17 20.47
N GLN A 1166 -21.48 57.60 21.67
CA GLN A 1166 -20.50 56.55 22.07
C GLN A 1166 -21.14 55.12 22.22
N PRO A 1167 -20.43 54.01 22.57
CA PRO A 1167 -18.98 53.69 22.52
C PRO A 1167 -18.61 52.25 22.01
N ARG A 1168 -17.28 51.97 21.91
CA ARG A 1168 -16.53 50.70 22.16
C ARG A 1168 -15.75 50.05 20.99
N LYS A 1169 -14.59 49.48 21.40
CA LYS A 1169 -13.70 48.44 20.79
C LYS A 1169 -12.51 48.84 19.89
N PHE A 1170 -11.35 48.84 20.56
CA PHE A 1170 -10.03 48.24 20.20
C PHE A 1170 -9.11 48.84 19.12
N PHE A 1171 -8.05 49.50 19.64
CA PHE A 1171 -6.69 49.52 19.07
C PHE A 1171 -5.84 48.41 19.71
N ASN A 1172 -5.02 47.69 18.92
CA ASN A 1172 -3.55 47.57 19.10
C ASN A 1172 -2.96 46.37 18.35
N ASP A 1173 -2.16 46.63 17.31
CA ASP A 1173 -1.16 45.70 16.80
C ASP A 1173 0.23 46.16 17.23
N SER A 1174 0.76 45.56 18.31
CA SER A 1174 2.14 45.78 18.81
C SER A 1174 2.56 44.79 19.94
N ARG A 1175 2.03 43.56 19.94
CA ARG A 1175 2.39 42.51 20.94
C ARG A 1175 2.96 41.21 20.39
N SER A 1176 3.02 41.03 19.07
CA SER A 1176 3.47 39.78 18.42
C SER A 1176 4.97 39.48 18.59
N SER A 1177 5.81 40.51 18.72
CA SER A 1177 7.27 40.39 18.78
C SER A 1177 7.80 39.92 20.14
N TYR A 1178 7.12 40.29 21.23
CA TYR A 1178 7.62 40.07 22.60
C TYR A 1178 7.39 38.62 23.08
N LEU A 1179 6.27 38.00 22.67
CA LEU A 1179 5.90 36.63 23.07
C LEU A 1179 6.79 35.53 22.46
N ARG A 1180 7.46 35.78 21.33
CA ARG A 1180 8.34 34.77 20.70
C ARG A 1180 9.70 34.65 21.40
N ALA A 1181 10.17 35.73 22.03
CA ALA A 1181 11.43 35.73 22.78
C ALA A 1181 11.29 34.93 24.09
N THR A 1182 10.23 35.18 24.87
CA THR A 1182 9.96 34.44 26.12
C THR A 1182 9.71 32.95 25.88
N TYR A 1183 9.01 32.58 24.80
CA TYR A 1183 8.78 31.17 24.46
C TYR A 1183 10.07 30.40 24.15
N SER A 1184 11.13 31.09 23.71
CA SER A 1184 12.42 30.47 23.37
C SER A 1184 13.26 30.15 24.61
N VAL A 1185 13.20 30.99 25.66
CA VAL A 1185 13.90 30.76 26.93
C VAL A 1185 13.22 29.65 27.73
N ILE A 1186 11.88 29.67 27.81
CA ILE A 1186 11.09 28.62 28.49
C ILE A 1186 11.32 27.23 27.86
N LYS A 1187 11.55 27.16 26.54
CA LYS A 1187 11.83 25.91 25.84
C LYS A 1187 13.25 25.38 26.09
N TRP A 1188 14.19 26.22 26.52
CA TRP A 1188 15.54 25.79 26.92
C TRP A 1188 15.56 25.28 28.36
N GLU A 1189 14.94 25.99 29.32
CA GLU A 1189 14.89 25.52 30.71
C GLU A 1189 14.06 24.24 30.88
N LYS A 1190 12.94 24.08 30.13
CA LYS A 1190 12.18 22.81 30.12
C LYS A 1190 12.93 21.63 29.48
N SER A 1191 14.10 21.82 28.90
CA SER A 1191 14.94 20.72 28.40
C SER A 1191 15.90 20.11 29.44
N LYS A 1192 15.97 20.68 30.65
CA LYS A 1192 16.66 20.07 31.81
C LYS A 1192 15.81 20.15 33.08
N ARG A 1193 14.89 19.19 33.28
CA ARG A 1193 14.49 18.70 34.62
C ARG A 1193 13.65 17.41 34.55
N SER A 1194 13.89 16.52 35.52
CA SER A 1194 13.45 15.13 35.69
C SER A 1194 14.17 14.09 34.82
N ARG A 1195 14.73 13.00 35.37
CA ARG A 1195 14.68 12.53 36.78
C ARG A 1195 16.01 12.66 37.52
N ASP A 1196 15.82 12.66 38.84
CA ASP A 1196 16.77 12.77 39.92
C ASP A 1196 17.72 11.57 39.98
N ASP A 1197 18.97 11.81 40.38
CA ASP A 1197 19.57 11.08 41.49
C ASP A 1197 20.58 11.98 42.23
N GLU A 1198 20.72 11.81 43.53
CA GLU A 1198 21.58 12.65 44.37
C GLU A 1198 23.01 12.09 44.44
N SER A 1199 23.98 12.76 43.80
CA SER A 1199 25.27 13.06 44.43
C SER A 1199 26.22 13.88 43.55
N ASP A 1200 26.85 14.82 44.24
CA ASP A 1200 28.04 15.60 43.90
C ASP A 1200 27.87 16.92 43.12
N GLY A 1201 28.60 17.93 43.57
CA GLY A 1201 28.27 19.33 43.33
C GLY A 1201 29.38 20.15 42.68
N SER A 1202 29.09 20.76 41.53
CA SER A 1202 29.59 22.11 41.17
C SER A 1202 29.03 22.61 39.82
N LEU A 1203 29.21 23.93 39.57
CA LEU A 1203 29.07 24.64 38.28
C LEU A 1203 27.66 24.96 37.73
N PHE A 1204 27.06 26.04 38.27
CA PHE A 1204 26.16 26.92 37.52
C PHE A 1204 26.97 28.01 36.76
N PRO A 1205 26.65 28.37 35.50
CA PRO A 1205 27.27 29.51 34.82
C PRO A 1205 26.75 30.86 35.35
N THR A 1206 27.66 31.78 35.66
CA THR A 1206 27.31 33.11 36.21
C THR A 1206 26.75 34.10 35.17
N HIS A 1207 26.13 35.19 35.67
CA HIS A 1207 25.39 36.20 34.90
C HIS A 1207 26.08 36.77 33.65
N LYS A 1208 27.42 36.78 33.55
CA LYS A 1208 28.16 37.25 32.36
C LYS A 1208 27.77 36.49 31.08
N THR A 1209 27.48 35.18 31.17
CA THR A 1209 27.27 34.31 30.00
C THR A 1209 25.97 34.62 29.24
N LEU A 1210 24.93 35.08 29.93
CA LEU A 1210 23.64 35.47 29.33
C LEU A 1210 23.73 36.80 28.59
N VAL A 1211 24.46 37.78 29.14
CA VAL A 1211 24.63 39.11 28.52
C VAL A 1211 25.44 39.02 27.22
N VAL A 1212 26.53 38.23 27.20
CA VAL A 1212 27.34 38.02 25.99
C VAL A 1212 26.54 37.35 24.85
N LYS A 1213 25.66 36.39 25.18
CA LYS A 1213 24.74 35.80 24.18
C LYS A 1213 23.71 36.80 23.66
N PHE A 1214 23.21 37.69 24.51
CA PHE A 1214 22.24 38.73 24.11
C PHE A 1214 22.87 39.75 23.14
N ILE A 1215 24.12 40.17 23.40
CA ILE A 1215 24.87 41.09 22.52
C ILE A 1215 25.20 40.43 21.17
N ARG A 1216 25.63 39.15 21.16
CA ARG A 1216 25.89 38.41 19.91
C ARG A 1216 24.64 38.26 19.02
N LEU A 1217 23.44 38.19 19.61
CA LEU A 1217 22.18 38.13 18.87
C LEU A 1217 21.76 39.46 18.22
N TYR A 1218 22.12 40.60 18.83
CA TYR A 1218 21.79 41.94 18.30
C TYR A 1218 22.87 42.55 17.39
N GLY A 1219 24.11 42.06 17.43
CA GLY A 1219 25.24 42.60 16.64
C GLY A 1219 25.13 42.46 15.11
N ARG A 1220 24.16 41.70 14.56
CA ARG A 1220 24.02 41.47 13.11
C ARG A 1220 23.36 42.61 12.32
N LYS A 1221 23.31 43.84 12.85
CA LYS A 1221 22.82 45.04 12.15
C LYS A 1221 23.70 46.29 12.37
N MET A 1222 25.02 46.14 12.25
CA MET A 1222 25.94 47.28 12.07
C MET A 1222 26.85 47.05 10.87
N SER A 1223 27.02 48.09 10.05
CA SER A 1223 27.89 48.09 8.87
C SER A 1223 29.38 48.24 9.23
N GLY A 1224 30.25 47.98 8.26
CA GLY A 1224 31.71 47.97 8.43
C GLY A 1224 32.30 49.28 8.98
N GLN A 1225 33.45 49.14 9.65
CA GLN A 1225 34.29 50.13 10.36
C GLN A 1225 34.18 50.18 11.90
N LYS A 1226 33.07 49.78 12.54
CA LYS A 1226 33.02 49.72 14.03
C LYS A 1226 33.46 48.40 14.68
N LEU A 1227 33.66 47.32 13.91
CA LEU A 1227 34.19 46.05 14.46
C LEU A 1227 35.69 46.10 14.79
N ALA A 1228 36.48 46.98 14.15
CA ALA A 1228 37.94 46.98 14.26
C ALA A 1228 38.49 47.39 15.65
N LYS A 1229 37.66 47.96 16.54
CA LYS A 1229 38.06 48.27 17.94
C LYS A 1229 37.61 47.22 18.97
N LEU A 1230 36.87 46.19 18.57
CA LEU A 1230 36.27 45.21 19.49
C LEU A 1230 37.14 43.96 19.74
N ASN A 1231 38.22 43.77 18.97
CA ASN A 1231 39.09 42.58 19.09
C ASN A 1231 40.30 42.74 20.03
N ASN A 1232 40.66 43.96 20.48
CA ASN A 1232 41.98 44.19 21.11
C ASN A 1232 41.97 44.49 22.63
N SER A 1233 40.82 44.63 23.31
CA SER A 1233 40.74 44.73 24.79
C SER A 1233 39.28 44.57 25.30
N PRO A 1234 38.94 43.55 26.12
CA PRO A 1234 37.55 43.30 26.54
C PRO A 1234 36.99 44.19 27.66
N ASP A 1235 37.83 44.81 28.51
CA ASP A 1235 37.38 45.30 29.83
C ASP A 1235 36.81 46.73 29.87
N LEU A 1236 36.84 47.47 28.76
CA LEU A 1236 36.42 48.90 28.72
C LEU A 1236 34.93 49.14 28.41
N PHE A 1237 34.08 48.11 28.37
CA PHE A 1237 32.66 48.26 27.98
C PHE A 1237 31.66 48.38 29.15
N PHE A 1238 32.09 48.21 30.40
CA PHE A 1238 31.18 48.16 31.56
C PHE A 1238 30.99 49.51 32.30
N SER A 1239 31.75 50.55 31.98
CA SER A 1239 31.71 51.84 32.70
C SER A 1239 30.67 52.85 32.20
N ASP A 1240 30.02 52.62 31.05
CA ASP A 1240 29.31 53.69 30.30
C ASP A 1240 27.81 53.40 30.05
N MET A 1241 27.14 52.70 30.98
CA MET A 1241 25.68 52.44 30.96
C MET A 1241 24.91 53.11 32.11
N SER A 1242 25.37 54.25 32.61
CA SER A 1242 24.60 55.12 33.52
C SER A 1242 23.50 55.90 32.78
N GLY A 1243 22.51 55.20 32.20
CA GLY A 1243 21.59 55.83 31.24
C GLY A 1243 20.26 55.14 30.92
N ILE A 1244 19.81 54.15 31.70
CA ILE A 1244 18.47 53.53 31.51
C ILE A 1244 17.69 53.57 32.83
N GLY A 1245 16.79 54.54 32.96
CA GLY A 1245 16.12 54.90 34.22
C GLY A 1245 15.19 53.84 34.82
N ALA A 1246 14.94 53.99 36.13
CA ALA A 1246 14.21 53.07 37.01
C ALA A 1246 12.79 52.64 36.55
N ASN A 1247 12.20 53.33 35.57
CA ASN A 1247 10.90 52.96 34.98
C ASN A 1247 10.93 51.62 34.22
N THR A 1248 12.09 51.17 33.72
CA THR A 1248 12.20 49.86 33.07
C THR A 1248 12.15 48.74 34.11
N ILE A 1249 12.86 48.89 35.24
CA ILE A 1249 12.88 47.91 36.34
C ILE A 1249 11.51 47.80 37.03
N ARG A 1250 10.83 48.93 37.26
CA ARG A 1250 9.44 48.93 37.80
C ARG A 1250 8.45 48.16 36.92
N LYS A 1251 8.60 48.20 35.59
CA LYS A 1251 7.71 47.46 34.66
C LYS A 1251 7.95 45.94 34.69
N VAL A 1252 9.18 45.50 34.94
CA VAL A 1252 9.49 44.05 35.06
C VAL A 1252 8.89 43.48 36.35
N LEU A 1253 9.13 44.14 37.50
CA LEU A 1253 8.61 43.69 38.80
C LEU A 1253 7.06 43.70 38.88
N MET A 1254 6.40 44.64 38.19
CA MET A 1254 4.93 44.69 38.14
C MET A 1254 4.31 43.57 37.29
N ILE A 1255 5.06 42.98 36.35
CA ILE A 1255 4.63 41.81 35.58
C ILE A 1255 4.77 40.54 36.42
N GLU A 1256 5.84 40.40 37.20
CA GLU A 1256 6.05 39.23 38.07
C GLU A 1256 4.95 39.10 39.15
N ARG A 1257 4.57 40.20 39.81
CA ARG A 1257 3.46 40.21 40.78
C ARG A 1257 2.10 39.85 40.18
N ARG A 1258 1.93 39.98 38.86
CA ARG A 1258 0.69 39.66 38.14
C ARG A 1258 0.71 38.28 37.48
N TRP A 1259 1.75 37.48 37.77
CA TRP A 1259 1.94 36.11 37.30
C TRP A 1259 2.00 35.10 38.46
N ARG A 1260 1.94 35.58 39.72
CA ARG A 1260 1.80 34.78 40.95
C ARG A 1260 0.41 34.89 41.60
N SER A 1261 -0.54 35.58 40.94
CA SER A 1261 -1.97 35.67 41.26
C SER A 1261 -2.77 35.21 40.05
#